data_AF-A0A1T4ZIW2-F1
#
_entry.id   AF-A0A1T4ZIW2-F1
#
_cell.length_a   1.000
_cell.length_b   1.000
_cell.length_c   1.000
_cell.angle_alpha   90.00
_cell.angle_beta   90.00
_cell.angle_gamma   90.00
#
_symmetry.space_group_name_H-M   'P 1'
#
loop_
_entity.id
_entity.type
_entity.pdbx_description
1 polymer ?
#
loop_
_entity_poly.entity_id
_entity_poly.type
_entity_poly.pdbx_seq_one_letter_code
_entity_poly.pdbx_strand_id
1 'polypeptide(L)'
;MIPKFLIGLIVSIISLNPSLSLALVTPDRIDQKVECDLLVVGGGLAGSAAVYEGLLAGKTVCLTEITDWVGGQISAQGTSALDERPTQRSLLFYPIGYLELRAEIEKKYGILNPGACWVSEACFMPEAGHEILLKMFKKAENKGKGKLHWFPATVIKDMAITDHQIIEAIAIQHISAPGQPPLNTKPLSAIIDDAYEYENSPQLHKTIIKFIPKQKANQGADWYIIEATETGEIIGLTNIPHQLGIDPRSPQEPTSSSITKYPYCTQGFTYTFAMEATKNPQIHEKPSFYDQYAPYYSYELPRLANFNLVYTYRRIHSMNPKEKRSGNPREWPIYPGDITMQNWTWGNDYRPGTSADNLILSPAQLEATDQLEPGGWKGGLRTETLRKGEENAQGFFYWLVAGTTDSQLGEGIKQKYPNYRYLSGLNSPMGTVHGLSKYPYIREGRRIIGRPSYGQKDGFRVSEIDISRNNFRQDWYTKNLTPETYRLLWLELGRLNSLPAFSGEKTIAEIKARSRATIYPDTVGIGHYAIDFHPCLTLSPPETPGNMEREGERQGQGEAYPFQIPLRAMIPQKIDNLLIAGKSIAASHVAAAAYRVHSFEWSVGAAAGTTAAFSLKTEVFPYELVDDLPYREPILEELQRLLESNNNPILFPGMSIFNQSWEDWQ
;
A
#
# COMPACT_ATOMS: atom_id res chain seq x y z
N MET A 1 -54.55 -54.40 -2.90
CA MET A 1 -54.07 -53.00 -3.02
C MET A 1 -52.77 -52.90 -2.23
N ILE A 2 -51.64 -52.83 -2.92
CA ILE A 2 -50.29 -52.69 -2.35
C ILE A 2 -49.84 -51.26 -2.63
N PRO A 3 -49.39 -50.47 -1.63
CA PRO A 3 -48.62 -49.26 -1.92
C PRO A 3 -47.11 -49.57 -1.85
N LYS A 4 -46.42 -49.03 -2.85
CA LYS A 4 -44.98 -49.15 -3.13
C LYS A 4 -44.18 -48.28 -2.16
N PHE A 5 -43.13 -48.85 -1.57
CA PHE A 5 -42.02 -48.08 -1.00
C PHE A 5 -41.13 -47.56 -2.14
N LEU A 6 -40.95 -46.24 -2.22
CA LEU A 6 -39.92 -45.61 -3.05
C LEU A 6 -38.64 -45.47 -2.20
N ILE A 7 -37.58 -46.18 -2.59
CA ILE A 7 -36.24 -45.99 -2.05
C ILE A 7 -35.61 -44.83 -2.84
N GLY A 8 -35.44 -43.68 -2.18
CA GLY A 8 -34.68 -42.56 -2.72
C GLY A 8 -33.18 -42.82 -2.59
N LEU A 9 -32.50 -42.93 -3.73
CA LEU A 9 -31.05 -43.04 -3.83
C LEU A 9 -30.42 -41.67 -3.46
N ILE A 10 -29.67 -41.60 -2.37
CA ILE A 10 -28.84 -40.42 -2.05
C ILE A 10 -27.62 -40.48 -2.97
N VAL A 11 -27.65 -39.71 -4.06
CA VAL A 11 -26.47 -39.43 -4.87
C VAL A 11 -25.59 -38.46 -4.09
N SER A 12 -24.53 -38.97 -3.48
CA SER A 12 -23.44 -38.13 -2.98
C SER A 12 -22.72 -37.51 -4.17
N ILE A 13 -22.95 -36.22 -4.39
CA ILE A 13 -22.15 -35.42 -5.31
C ILE A 13 -20.79 -35.23 -4.61
N ILE A 14 -19.81 -36.02 -5.02
CA ILE A 14 -18.40 -35.75 -4.70
C ILE A 14 -18.04 -34.50 -5.49
N SER A 15 -18.00 -33.36 -4.80
CA SER A 15 -17.37 -32.14 -5.29
C SER A 15 -15.86 -32.39 -5.38
N LEU A 16 -15.41 -32.81 -6.57
CA LEU A 16 -14.01 -32.76 -6.94
C LEU A 16 -13.60 -31.28 -6.94
N ASN A 17 -12.92 -30.83 -5.89
CA ASN A 17 -12.17 -29.58 -5.96
C ASN A 17 -11.11 -29.76 -7.05
N PRO A 18 -11.11 -28.97 -8.13
CA PRO A 18 -10.02 -29.02 -9.09
C PRO A 18 -8.74 -28.63 -8.35
N SER A 19 -7.74 -29.50 -8.38
CA SER A 19 -6.39 -29.15 -7.96
C SER A 19 -5.94 -27.94 -8.78
N LEU A 20 -5.59 -26.83 -8.13
CA LEU A 20 -4.93 -25.70 -8.80
C LEU A 20 -3.55 -26.17 -9.25
N SER A 21 -3.45 -26.62 -10.50
CA SER A 21 -2.18 -26.82 -11.19
C SER A 21 -2.04 -25.71 -12.22
N LEU A 22 -1.49 -24.58 -11.80
CA LEU A 22 -0.99 -23.57 -12.73
C LEU A 22 0.42 -24.01 -13.15
N ALA A 23 0.52 -24.51 -14.38
CA ALA A 23 1.81 -24.88 -14.97
C ALA A 23 2.51 -23.62 -15.48
N LEU A 24 3.78 -23.43 -15.10
CA LEU A 24 4.63 -22.41 -15.71
C LEU A 24 4.83 -22.70 -17.20
N VAL A 25 4.96 -21.62 -17.98
CA VAL A 25 5.85 -21.69 -19.14
C VAL A 25 7.27 -21.77 -18.61
N THR A 26 7.95 -22.89 -18.84
CA THR A 26 9.40 -22.92 -18.65
C THR A 26 9.99 -22.05 -19.75
N PRO A 27 10.60 -20.89 -19.44
CA PRO A 27 11.18 -20.07 -20.49
C PRO A 27 12.33 -20.83 -21.14
N ASP A 28 12.56 -20.60 -22.43
CA ASP A 28 13.62 -21.26 -23.20
C ASP A 28 15.03 -20.99 -22.62
N ARG A 29 15.15 -19.96 -21.78
CA ARG A 29 16.41 -19.53 -21.14
C ARG A 29 16.21 -19.25 -19.65
N ILE A 30 17.07 -19.87 -18.82
CA ILE A 30 17.29 -19.51 -17.42
C ILE A 30 18.77 -19.14 -17.26
N ASP A 31 19.04 -17.87 -16.97
CA ASP A 31 20.40 -17.33 -16.86
C ASP A 31 20.98 -17.54 -15.46
N GLN A 32 20.13 -17.49 -14.43
CA GLN A 32 20.53 -17.67 -13.04
C GLN A 32 19.52 -18.51 -12.26
N LYS A 33 20.02 -19.38 -11.37
CA LYS A 33 19.22 -20.06 -10.34
C LYS A 33 19.65 -19.55 -8.97
N VAL A 34 18.70 -19.21 -8.10
CA VAL A 34 18.96 -18.63 -6.78
C VAL A 34 18.12 -19.32 -5.73
N GLU A 35 18.79 -19.79 -4.69
CA GLU A 35 18.17 -20.44 -3.54
C GLU A 35 17.95 -19.45 -2.39
N CYS A 36 16.77 -19.49 -1.78
CA CYS A 36 16.47 -18.70 -0.58
C CYS A 36 15.50 -19.42 0.37
N ASP A 37 15.52 -18.99 1.63
CA ASP A 37 14.53 -19.39 2.63
C ASP A 37 13.26 -18.53 2.48
N LEU A 38 13.42 -17.25 2.12
CA LEU A 38 12.35 -16.28 1.91
C LEU A 38 12.53 -15.55 0.58
N LEU A 39 11.48 -15.45 -0.23
CA LEU A 39 11.40 -14.56 -1.39
C LEU A 39 10.47 -13.40 -1.08
N VAL A 40 11.03 -12.19 -0.94
CA VAL A 40 10.27 -10.96 -0.76
C VAL A 40 10.15 -10.27 -2.11
N VAL A 41 8.93 -10.07 -2.60
CA VAL A 41 8.65 -9.42 -3.87
C VAL A 41 8.09 -8.03 -3.59
N GLY A 42 8.84 -6.99 -3.96
CA GLY A 42 8.56 -5.60 -3.62
C GLY A 42 9.48 -5.09 -2.51
N GLY A 43 10.27 -4.07 -2.83
CA GLY A 43 11.20 -3.38 -1.94
C GLY A 43 10.62 -2.16 -1.24
N GLY A 44 9.28 -2.03 -1.18
CA GLY A 44 8.58 -0.98 -0.43
C GLY A 44 8.88 -1.01 1.07
N LEU A 45 8.21 -0.18 1.87
CA LEU A 45 8.43 -0.17 3.33
C LEU A 45 8.07 -1.51 3.98
N ALA A 46 6.97 -2.14 3.59
CA ALA A 46 6.62 -3.48 4.07
C ALA A 46 7.65 -4.54 3.68
N GLY A 47 8.08 -4.56 2.42
CA GLY A 47 9.10 -5.50 1.97
C GLY A 47 10.45 -5.29 2.67
N SER A 48 10.84 -4.03 2.87
CA SER A 48 12.05 -3.66 3.61
C SER A 48 12.00 -4.14 5.06
N ALA A 49 10.86 -4.00 5.74
CA ALA A 49 10.69 -4.50 7.09
C ALA A 49 10.71 -6.04 7.14
N ALA A 50 10.09 -6.72 6.17
CA ALA A 50 10.12 -8.18 6.07
C ALA A 50 11.54 -8.72 5.86
N VAL A 51 12.32 -8.07 4.99
CA VAL A 51 13.74 -8.38 4.79
C VAL A 51 14.54 -8.17 6.05
N TYR A 52 14.34 -7.02 6.72
CA TYR A 52 15.02 -6.71 7.97
C TYR A 52 14.80 -7.79 9.04
N GLU A 53 13.55 -8.19 9.29
CA GLU A 53 13.22 -9.24 10.26
C GLU A 53 13.71 -10.63 9.81
N GLY A 54 13.59 -10.96 8.52
CA GLY A 54 14.08 -12.23 7.97
C GLY A 54 15.59 -12.40 8.15
N LEU A 55 16.36 -11.32 7.91
CA LEU A 55 17.81 -11.31 8.12
C LEU A 55 18.18 -11.42 9.60
N LEU A 56 17.45 -10.75 10.49
CA LEU A 56 17.63 -10.88 11.95
C LEU A 56 17.32 -12.29 12.44
N ALA A 57 16.37 -12.98 11.82
CA ALA A 57 16.04 -14.38 12.09
C ALA A 57 17.02 -15.38 11.45
N GLY A 58 18.11 -14.91 10.83
CA GLY A 58 19.16 -15.76 10.26
C GLY A 58 18.81 -16.39 8.91
N LYS A 59 17.79 -15.88 8.21
CA LYS A 59 17.33 -16.43 6.92
C LYS A 59 18.17 -15.90 5.76
N THR A 60 18.25 -16.71 4.70
CA THR A 60 18.66 -16.27 3.36
C THR A 60 17.44 -15.68 2.66
N VAL A 61 17.47 -14.37 2.42
CA VAL A 61 16.35 -13.61 1.85
C VAL A 61 16.71 -13.15 0.43
N CYS A 62 15.89 -13.52 -0.55
CA CYS A 62 15.90 -12.89 -1.87
C CYS A 62 14.91 -11.73 -1.87
N LEU A 63 15.36 -10.55 -2.29
CA LEU A 63 14.51 -9.36 -2.42
C LEU A 63 14.51 -8.91 -3.88
N THR A 64 13.34 -8.85 -4.50
CA THR A 64 13.15 -8.21 -5.82
C THR A 64 12.43 -6.87 -5.66
N GLU A 65 12.76 -5.91 -6.51
CA GLU A 65 12.14 -4.60 -6.57
C GLU A 65 12.18 -4.10 -8.01
N ILE A 66 11.07 -3.54 -8.50
CA ILE A 66 10.95 -3.07 -9.88
C ILE A 66 11.87 -1.87 -10.15
N THR A 67 12.22 -1.10 -9.12
CA THR A 67 13.18 0.01 -9.20
C THR A 67 14.57 -0.40 -8.73
N ASP A 68 15.53 0.51 -8.87
CA ASP A 68 16.87 0.36 -8.28
C ASP A 68 16.94 0.75 -6.80
N TRP A 69 15.84 1.22 -6.20
CA TRP A 69 15.80 1.73 -4.82
C TRP A 69 14.79 0.98 -3.93
N VAL A 70 15.26 0.44 -2.80
CA VAL A 70 14.38 0.04 -1.68
C VAL A 70 13.82 1.23 -0.91
N GLY A 71 12.67 1.04 -0.26
CA GLY A 71 11.99 1.97 0.64
C GLY A 71 10.64 2.48 0.15
N GLY A 72 10.27 2.22 -1.12
CA GLY A 72 8.98 2.59 -1.69
C GLY A 72 8.63 4.05 -1.42
N GLN A 73 7.60 4.28 -0.59
CA GLN A 73 7.11 5.59 -0.20
C GLN A 73 8.23 6.57 0.20
N ILE A 74 9.23 6.15 0.98
CA ILE A 74 10.26 7.07 1.49
C ILE A 74 11.41 7.35 0.52
N SER A 75 11.46 6.65 -0.62
CA SER A 75 12.59 6.67 -1.55
C SER A 75 12.13 6.64 -3.01
N ALA A 76 11.93 5.46 -3.60
CA ALA A 76 11.60 5.27 -5.02
C ALA A 76 10.33 6.01 -5.47
N GLN A 77 9.38 6.23 -4.54
CA GLN A 77 8.14 6.98 -4.79
C GLN A 77 8.23 8.45 -4.36
N GLY A 78 9.28 8.82 -3.64
CA GLY A 78 9.62 10.21 -3.28
C GLY A 78 8.81 10.83 -2.13
N THR A 79 7.85 10.14 -1.53
CA THR A 79 7.06 10.57 -0.35
C THR A 79 7.86 10.41 0.97
N SER A 80 9.03 11.04 1.05
CA SER A 80 9.97 11.00 2.17
C SER A 80 9.63 11.97 3.32
N ALA A 81 8.33 12.16 3.54
CA ALA A 81 7.75 12.86 4.67
C ALA A 81 6.86 11.85 5.41
N LEU A 82 7.27 11.42 6.60
CA LEU A 82 6.66 10.29 7.29
C LEU A 82 5.27 10.68 7.83
N ASP A 83 4.23 10.02 7.33
CA ASP A 83 2.85 10.25 7.75
C ASP A 83 2.56 9.45 9.02
N GLU A 84 2.62 10.14 10.16
CA GLU A 84 2.52 9.54 11.48
C GLU A 84 1.42 10.22 12.30
N ARG A 85 0.73 9.47 13.17
CA ARG A 85 -0.25 10.08 14.08
C ARG A 85 0.43 10.62 15.34
N PRO A 86 -0.05 11.74 15.90
CA PRO A 86 0.49 12.32 17.12
C PRO A 86 0.62 11.30 18.27
N THR A 87 -0.34 10.38 18.42
CA THR A 87 -0.31 9.39 19.51
C THR A 87 0.81 8.37 19.37
N GLN A 88 1.14 7.92 18.15
CA GLN A 88 2.29 7.04 17.96
C GLN A 88 3.61 7.80 18.15
N ARG A 89 3.68 9.03 17.64
CA ARG A 89 4.88 9.87 17.74
C ARG A 89 5.24 10.22 19.18
N SER A 90 4.26 10.65 19.98
CA SER A 90 4.51 11.07 21.37
C SER A 90 4.99 9.93 22.26
N LEU A 91 4.55 8.70 21.97
CA LEU A 91 4.93 7.49 22.71
C LEU A 91 6.12 6.76 22.09
N LEU A 92 6.57 7.17 20.89
CA LEU A 92 7.48 6.41 20.03
C LEU A 92 7.04 4.94 19.88
N PHE A 93 5.74 4.73 19.74
CA PHE A 93 5.14 3.39 19.74
C PHE A 93 5.05 2.82 18.32
N TYR A 94 6.17 2.25 17.89
CA TYR A 94 6.41 1.69 16.57
C TYR A 94 7.24 0.40 16.68
N PRO A 95 7.25 -0.46 15.64
CA PRO A 95 8.24 -1.54 15.51
C PRO A 95 9.67 -1.03 15.64
N ILE A 96 10.56 -1.83 16.24
CA ILE A 96 11.94 -1.41 16.52
C ILE A 96 12.72 -1.02 15.27
N GLY A 97 12.51 -1.71 14.15
CA GLY A 97 13.16 -1.37 12.88
C GLY A 97 12.75 0.02 12.38
N TYR A 98 11.50 0.42 12.57
CA TYR A 98 11.02 1.76 12.21
C TYR A 98 11.63 2.84 13.12
N LEU A 99 11.83 2.55 14.41
CA LEU A 99 12.57 3.43 15.32
C LEU A 99 14.05 3.57 14.92
N GLU A 100 14.69 2.49 14.49
CA GLU A 100 16.05 2.54 13.95
C GLU A 100 16.12 3.38 12.67
N LEU A 101 15.15 3.24 11.76
CA LEU A 101 15.05 4.09 10.56
C LEU A 101 14.99 5.58 10.94
N ARG A 102 14.11 5.96 11.88
CA ARG A 102 14.02 7.34 12.39
C ARG A 102 15.34 7.83 12.97
N ALA A 103 15.98 7.00 13.79
CA ALA A 103 17.26 7.34 14.41
C ALA A 103 18.39 7.50 13.39
N GLU A 104 18.43 6.68 12.33
CA GLU A 104 19.42 6.80 11.26
C GLU A 104 19.17 8.02 10.36
N ILE A 105 17.91 8.42 10.14
CA ILE A 105 17.57 9.70 9.48
C ILE A 105 18.11 10.86 10.32
N GLU A 106 17.75 10.91 11.60
CA GLU A 106 18.23 11.97 12.50
C GLU A 106 19.76 12.00 12.59
N LYS A 107 20.41 10.84 12.66
CA LYS A 107 21.87 10.73 12.65
C LYS A 107 22.50 11.26 11.37
N LYS A 108 21.91 10.99 10.20
CA LYS A 108 22.44 11.44 8.91
C LYS A 108 22.40 12.96 8.79
N TYR A 109 21.33 13.59 9.27
CA TYR A 109 21.10 15.03 9.08
C TYR A 109 21.37 15.90 10.33
N GLY A 110 21.59 15.28 11.49
CA GLY A 110 21.66 15.95 12.80
C GLY A 110 20.32 16.51 13.30
N ILE A 111 19.22 16.18 12.64
CA ILE A 111 17.83 16.50 12.98
C ILE A 111 16.91 15.58 12.18
N LEU A 112 15.75 15.22 12.73
CA LEU A 112 14.79 14.35 12.04
C LEU A 112 14.07 15.05 10.85
N ASN A 113 13.85 16.36 10.95
CA ASN A 113 13.19 17.19 9.92
C ASN A 113 14.17 18.19 9.26
N PRO A 114 15.15 17.75 8.47
CA PRO A 114 16.06 18.66 7.76
C PRO A 114 15.35 19.51 6.69
N GLY A 115 14.15 19.11 6.27
CA GLY A 115 13.31 19.88 5.38
C GLY A 115 12.50 20.97 6.07
N ALA A 116 12.35 20.94 7.39
CA ALA A 116 11.41 21.78 8.13
C ALA A 116 10.04 21.91 7.43
N CYS A 117 9.49 20.78 7.01
CA CYS A 117 8.12 20.70 6.48
C CYS A 117 7.10 20.83 7.62
N TRP A 118 5.85 21.17 7.30
CA TRP A 118 4.79 21.28 8.33
C TRP A 118 3.92 20.03 8.48
N VAL A 119 3.95 19.09 7.52
CA VAL A 119 3.10 17.88 7.61
C VAL A 119 3.64 16.79 8.51
N SER A 120 4.96 16.77 8.72
CA SER A 120 5.65 15.66 9.40
C SER A 120 6.78 16.14 10.30
N GLU A 121 7.09 15.34 11.30
CA GLU A 121 8.28 15.48 12.15
C GLU A 121 9.54 14.92 11.47
N ALA A 122 9.40 14.28 10.30
CA ALA A 122 10.49 13.70 9.54
C ALA A 122 10.29 13.97 8.04
N CYS A 123 11.02 14.93 7.48
CA CYS A 123 11.06 15.23 6.05
C CYS A 123 12.50 15.34 5.56
N PHE A 124 12.89 14.43 4.66
CA PHE A 124 14.28 14.24 4.25
C PHE A 124 14.39 13.89 2.77
N MET A 125 15.60 13.84 2.21
CA MET A 125 15.80 13.51 0.79
C MET A 125 15.48 12.02 0.51
N PRO A 126 14.72 11.68 -0.54
CA PRO A 126 14.32 10.29 -0.82
C PRO A 126 15.48 9.30 -0.98
N GLU A 127 16.58 9.70 -1.64
CA GLU A 127 17.80 8.90 -1.78
C GLU A 127 18.33 8.40 -0.42
N ALA A 128 18.26 9.24 0.62
CA ALA A 128 18.72 8.87 1.94
C ALA A 128 17.90 7.72 2.55
N GLY A 129 16.60 7.63 2.23
CA GLY A 129 15.76 6.51 2.67
C GLY A 129 16.30 5.18 2.13
N HIS A 130 16.67 5.14 0.84
CA HIS A 130 17.27 3.97 0.21
C HIS A 130 18.61 3.58 0.86
N GLU A 131 19.53 4.53 1.00
CA GLU A 131 20.86 4.28 1.58
C GLU A 131 20.79 3.80 3.04
N ILE A 132 19.90 4.40 3.84
CA ILE A 132 19.70 4.03 5.24
C ILE A 132 19.19 2.59 5.33
N LEU A 133 18.23 2.20 4.50
CA LEU A 133 17.69 0.84 4.50
C LEU A 133 18.76 -0.19 4.10
N LEU A 134 19.57 0.07 3.07
CA LEU A 134 20.68 -0.83 2.72
C LEU A 134 21.66 -1.00 3.87
N LYS A 135 21.97 0.08 4.59
CA LYS A 135 22.81 0.05 5.79
C LYS A 135 22.16 -0.76 6.91
N MET A 136 20.85 -0.60 7.14
CA MET A 136 20.09 -1.38 8.12
C MET A 136 20.09 -2.86 7.78
N PHE A 137 19.89 -3.23 6.50
CA PHE A 137 19.99 -4.63 6.05
C PHE A 137 21.37 -5.20 6.33
N LYS A 138 22.44 -4.44 6.05
CA LYS A 138 23.80 -4.91 6.33
C LYS A 138 24.04 -5.15 7.83
N LYS A 139 23.50 -4.29 8.70
CA LYS A 139 23.54 -4.52 10.15
C LYS A 139 22.74 -5.77 10.54
N ALA A 140 21.56 -5.96 9.96
CA ALA A 140 20.71 -7.12 10.20
C ALA A 140 21.38 -8.44 9.78
N GLU A 141 22.02 -8.49 8.60
CA GLU A 141 22.84 -9.64 8.17
C GLU A 141 23.90 -9.98 9.23
N ASN A 142 24.63 -8.98 9.70
CA ASN A 142 25.72 -9.19 10.67
C ASN A 142 25.21 -9.66 12.04
N LYS A 143 24.06 -9.12 12.49
CA LYS A 143 23.45 -9.40 13.79
C LYS A 143 22.76 -10.77 13.81
N GLY A 144 21.88 -11.03 12.84
CA GLY A 144 21.10 -12.25 12.75
C GLY A 144 21.81 -13.42 12.07
N LYS A 145 22.96 -13.17 11.42
CA LYS A 145 23.66 -14.13 10.55
C LYS A 145 22.83 -14.55 9.33
N GLY A 146 21.85 -13.74 8.94
CA GLY A 146 21.14 -13.88 7.68
C GLY A 146 21.97 -13.43 6.49
N LYS A 147 21.45 -13.66 5.29
CA LYS A 147 22.09 -13.29 4.03
C LYS A 147 21.08 -12.67 3.08
N LEU A 148 21.40 -11.51 2.52
CA LEU A 148 20.56 -10.84 1.52
C LEU A 148 21.07 -11.13 0.10
N HIS A 149 20.17 -11.55 -0.76
CA HIS A 149 20.31 -11.49 -2.21
C HIS A 149 19.40 -10.38 -2.74
N TRP A 150 20.00 -9.24 -3.10
CA TRP A 150 19.28 -8.05 -3.56
C TRP A 150 19.25 -7.97 -5.09
N PHE A 151 18.04 -7.93 -5.66
CA PHE A 151 17.78 -7.88 -7.11
C PHE A 151 17.02 -6.58 -7.45
N PRO A 152 17.75 -5.46 -7.67
CA PRO A 152 17.15 -4.22 -8.15
C PRO A 152 16.68 -4.38 -9.60
N ALA A 153 15.77 -3.51 -10.05
CA ALA A 153 15.24 -3.49 -11.41
C ALA A 153 14.78 -4.88 -11.88
N THR A 154 14.00 -5.56 -11.03
CA THR A 154 13.61 -6.96 -11.21
C THR A 154 12.11 -7.13 -11.00
N VAL A 155 11.42 -7.61 -12.03
CA VAL A 155 9.98 -7.90 -11.99
C VAL A 155 9.73 -9.39 -11.83
N ILE A 156 8.62 -9.75 -11.18
CA ILE A 156 8.18 -11.14 -11.08
C ILE A 156 7.36 -11.48 -12.33
N LYS A 157 7.67 -12.59 -12.99
CA LYS A 157 7.10 -12.93 -14.31
C LYS A 157 6.14 -14.11 -14.26
N ASP A 158 6.54 -15.21 -13.62
CA ASP A 158 5.73 -16.44 -13.54
C ASP A 158 6.00 -17.21 -12.24
N MET A 159 5.10 -18.12 -11.87
CA MET A 159 5.21 -18.96 -10.67
C MET A 159 4.67 -20.38 -10.87
N ALA A 160 5.31 -21.37 -10.24
CA ALA A 160 4.82 -22.77 -10.23
C ALA A 160 4.04 -22.97 -8.96
N ILE A 161 2.80 -23.44 -9.08
CA ILE A 161 2.01 -23.83 -7.94
C ILE A 161 1.72 -25.32 -8.02
N THR A 162 2.06 -26.05 -6.95
CA THR A 162 1.75 -27.47 -6.78
C THR A 162 1.25 -27.67 -5.36
N ASP A 163 0.14 -28.38 -5.18
CA ASP A 163 -0.46 -28.65 -3.87
C ASP A 163 -0.61 -27.39 -2.99
N HIS A 164 -1.15 -26.31 -3.58
CA HIS A 164 -1.34 -25.00 -2.94
C HIS A 164 -0.05 -24.31 -2.48
N GLN A 165 1.11 -24.70 -2.98
CA GLN A 165 2.39 -24.08 -2.64
C GLN A 165 3.11 -23.59 -3.88
N ILE A 166 3.69 -22.39 -3.79
CA ILE A 166 4.60 -21.88 -4.81
C ILE A 166 5.93 -22.64 -4.65
N ILE A 167 6.33 -23.41 -5.66
CA ILE A 167 7.56 -24.22 -5.63
C ILE A 167 8.72 -23.59 -6.42
N GLU A 168 8.40 -22.66 -7.32
CA GLU A 168 9.39 -21.83 -8.01
C GLU A 168 8.78 -20.49 -8.40
N ALA A 169 9.65 -19.49 -8.59
CA ALA A 169 9.26 -18.22 -9.20
C ALA A 169 10.29 -17.80 -10.25
N ILE A 170 9.82 -17.29 -11.38
CA ILE A 170 10.63 -16.72 -12.46
C ILE A 170 10.54 -15.20 -12.39
N ALA A 171 11.69 -14.55 -12.44
CA ALA A 171 11.81 -13.10 -12.46
C ALA A 171 12.71 -12.64 -13.60
N ILE A 172 12.54 -11.39 -13.99
CA ILE A 172 13.30 -10.74 -15.05
C ILE A 172 14.00 -9.53 -14.44
N GLN A 173 15.32 -9.65 -14.27
CA GLN A 173 16.16 -8.51 -13.95
C GLN A 173 16.56 -7.81 -15.25
N HIS A 174 16.54 -6.49 -15.27
CA HIS A 174 16.93 -5.72 -16.44
C HIS A 174 17.92 -4.60 -16.11
N ILE A 175 18.77 -4.32 -17.08
CA ILE A 175 19.68 -3.18 -17.12
C ILE A 175 19.60 -2.51 -18.49
N SER A 176 20.13 -1.30 -18.62
CA SER A 176 20.29 -0.67 -19.93
C SER A 176 21.10 -1.55 -20.87
N ALA A 177 20.62 -1.72 -22.10
CA ALA A 177 21.36 -2.40 -23.15
C ALA A 177 22.68 -1.67 -23.44
N PRO A 178 23.73 -2.37 -23.93
CA PRO A 178 25.00 -1.74 -24.24
C PRO A 178 24.86 -0.53 -25.17
N GLY A 179 25.44 0.61 -24.78
CA GLY A 179 25.38 1.86 -25.54
C GLY A 179 24.11 2.69 -25.32
N GLN A 180 23.14 2.21 -24.53
CA GLN A 180 21.95 2.99 -24.16
C GLN A 180 22.22 3.87 -22.91
N PRO A 181 21.42 4.93 -22.70
CA PRO A 181 21.46 5.71 -21.48
C PRO A 181 21.20 4.84 -20.23
N PRO A 182 21.69 5.26 -19.04
CA PRO A 182 21.44 4.54 -17.79
C PRO A 182 19.94 4.33 -17.51
N LEU A 183 19.62 3.32 -16.69
CA LEU A 183 18.28 3.16 -16.12
C LEU A 183 17.85 4.47 -15.44
N ASN A 184 16.53 4.71 -15.39
CA ASN A 184 15.94 5.97 -14.92
C ASN A 184 16.19 7.18 -15.83
N THR A 185 16.65 6.97 -17.07
CA THR A 185 16.65 8.03 -18.08
C THR A 185 15.24 8.27 -18.63
N LYS A 186 14.51 7.19 -18.90
CA LYS A 186 13.14 7.20 -19.39
C LYS A 186 12.18 6.96 -18.21
N PRO A 187 10.96 7.51 -18.26
CA PRO A 187 9.97 7.26 -17.22
C PRO A 187 9.44 5.81 -17.27
N LEU A 188 8.79 5.36 -16.20
CA LEU A 188 8.33 3.97 -16.05
C LEU A 188 7.39 3.55 -17.18
N SER A 189 6.47 4.42 -17.62
CA SER A 189 5.55 4.13 -18.72
C SER A 189 6.25 3.76 -20.04
N ALA A 190 7.49 4.20 -20.24
CA ALA A 190 8.25 3.93 -21.46
C ALA A 190 9.04 2.61 -21.41
N ILE A 191 9.12 1.98 -20.23
CA ILE A 191 9.94 0.78 -20.01
C ILE A 191 9.15 -0.40 -19.45
N ILE A 192 8.00 -0.17 -18.81
CA ILE A 192 7.32 -1.19 -18.02
C ILE A 192 6.94 -2.42 -18.85
N ASP A 193 6.34 -2.24 -20.02
CA ASP A 193 5.96 -3.39 -20.87
C ASP A 193 7.21 -4.18 -21.31
N ASP A 194 8.27 -3.47 -21.73
CA ASP A 194 9.55 -4.08 -22.12
C ASP A 194 10.19 -4.84 -20.95
N ALA A 195 10.09 -4.35 -19.72
CA ALA A 195 10.68 -4.98 -18.54
C ALA A 195 10.10 -6.38 -18.22
N TYR A 196 8.90 -6.69 -18.70
CA TYR A 196 8.24 -8.00 -18.53
C TYR A 196 8.43 -8.95 -19.72
N GLU A 197 9.11 -8.54 -20.78
CA GLU A 197 9.41 -9.43 -21.91
C GLU A 197 10.65 -10.29 -21.61
N TYR A 198 10.65 -11.55 -22.04
CA TYR A 198 11.75 -12.48 -21.79
C TYR A 198 13.02 -12.11 -22.58
N GLU A 199 12.84 -11.62 -23.80
CA GLU A 199 13.90 -11.33 -24.76
C GLU A 199 14.56 -9.98 -24.48
N ASN A 200 15.85 -9.88 -24.77
CA ASN A 200 16.52 -8.59 -24.81
C ASN A 200 15.87 -7.68 -25.85
N SER A 201 15.82 -6.39 -25.56
CA SER A 201 15.32 -5.36 -26.47
C SER A 201 16.44 -4.40 -26.87
N PRO A 202 16.20 -3.48 -27.82
CA PRO A 202 17.15 -2.40 -28.10
C PRO A 202 17.42 -1.48 -26.89
N GLN A 203 16.51 -1.45 -25.90
CA GLN A 203 16.61 -0.61 -24.71
C GLN A 203 17.17 -1.36 -23.50
N LEU A 204 16.78 -2.62 -23.32
CA LEU A 204 17.04 -3.39 -22.10
C LEU A 204 17.76 -4.71 -22.39
N HIS A 205 18.84 -4.95 -21.65
CA HIS A 205 19.42 -6.28 -21.50
C HIS A 205 18.84 -6.94 -20.25
N LYS A 206 18.46 -8.21 -20.39
CA LYS A 206 17.65 -8.93 -19.41
C LYS A 206 18.32 -10.24 -18.98
N THR A 207 18.16 -10.54 -17.70
CA THR A 207 18.62 -11.77 -17.06
C THR A 207 17.43 -12.48 -16.44
N ILE A 208 17.18 -13.71 -16.88
CA ILE A 208 16.08 -14.53 -16.38
C ILE A 208 16.55 -15.31 -15.16
N ILE A 209 15.91 -15.02 -14.02
CA ILE A 209 16.26 -15.56 -12.71
C ILE A 209 15.18 -16.54 -12.28
N LYS A 210 15.60 -17.74 -11.89
CA LYS A 210 14.74 -18.74 -11.26
C LYS A 210 15.03 -18.82 -9.77
N PHE A 211 14.04 -18.45 -8.96
CA PHE A 211 14.06 -18.61 -7.52
C PHE A 211 13.49 -19.97 -7.12
N ILE A 212 14.19 -20.64 -6.20
CA ILE A 212 13.81 -21.95 -5.66
C ILE A 212 14.05 -21.99 -4.15
N PRO A 213 13.35 -22.89 -3.42
CA PRO A 213 13.63 -23.12 -2.02
C PRO A 213 15.07 -23.61 -1.81
N LYS A 214 15.72 -23.10 -0.77
CA LYS A 214 17.07 -23.50 -0.38
C LYS A 214 17.15 -24.88 0.27
N GLN A 215 16.10 -25.26 0.99
CA GLN A 215 16.03 -26.53 1.71
C GLN A 215 14.63 -27.11 1.59
N LYS A 216 14.54 -28.44 1.61
CA LYS A 216 13.27 -29.15 1.66
C LYS A 216 12.88 -29.35 3.12
N ALA A 217 11.67 -28.96 3.48
CA ALA A 217 11.13 -29.16 4.82
C ALA A 217 10.66 -30.61 5.01
N ASN A 218 10.65 -31.09 6.26
CA ASN A 218 10.07 -32.41 6.54
C ASN A 218 8.53 -32.33 6.60
N GLN A 219 8.05 -31.23 7.19
CA GLN A 219 6.65 -30.82 7.29
C GLN A 219 6.55 -29.32 7.02
N GLY A 220 5.37 -28.84 6.63
CA GLY A 220 5.17 -27.43 6.26
C GLY A 220 5.73 -27.10 4.88
N ALA A 221 6.15 -25.84 4.69
CA ALA A 221 6.67 -25.32 3.42
C ALA A 221 8.20 -25.28 3.34
N ASP A 222 8.73 -25.55 2.15
CA ASP A 222 10.17 -25.49 1.85
C ASP A 222 10.76 -24.06 1.93
N TRP A 223 9.92 -23.06 1.72
CA TRP A 223 10.24 -21.62 1.73
C TRP A 223 8.94 -20.82 1.75
N TYR A 224 9.02 -19.52 2.06
CA TYR A 224 7.85 -18.62 1.98
C TYR A 224 8.08 -17.47 1.01
N ILE A 225 6.99 -17.08 0.35
CA ILE A 225 6.92 -15.91 -0.51
C ILE A 225 6.19 -14.82 0.27
N ILE A 226 6.75 -13.61 0.28
CA ILE A 226 6.13 -12.42 0.85
C ILE A 226 5.82 -11.45 -0.28
N GLU A 227 4.53 -11.28 -0.55
CA GLU A 227 4.01 -10.26 -1.46
C GLU A 227 4.00 -8.90 -0.74
N ALA A 228 4.91 -8.02 -1.15
CA ALA A 228 5.07 -6.67 -0.61
C ALA A 228 5.16 -5.60 -1.71
N THR A 229 4.75 -5.92 -2.93
CA THR A 229 4.60 -4.96 -4.02
C THR A 229 3.48 -3.98 -3.71
N GLU A 230 3.57 -2.81 -4.33
CA GLU A 230 2.66 -1.69 -4.08
C GLU A 230 1.25 -1.94 -4.62
N THR A 231 1.09 -2.90 -5.55
CA THR A 231 -0.18 -3.17 -6.23
C THR A 231 -0.67 -4.62 -6.07
N GLY A 232 0.09 -5.47 -5.37
CA GLY A 232 -0.24 -6.90 -5.24
C GLY A 232 -0.04 -7.66 -6.55
N GLU A 233 1.18 -7.68 -7.08
CA GLU A 233 1.48 -8.28 -8.38
C GLU A 233 1.27 -9.81 -8.39
N ILE A 234 1.75 -10.54 -7.38
CA ILE A 234 1.52 -11.98 -7.19
C ILE A 234 0.03 -12.26 -7.06
N ILE A 235 -0.72 -11.38 -6.40
CA ILE A 235 -2.19 -11.50 -6.27
C ILE A 235 -2.84 -11.50 -7.66
N GLY A 236 -2.42 -10.58 -8.53
CA GLY A 236 -2.89 -10.50 -9.92
C GLY A 236 -2.41 -11.68 -10.77
N LEU A 237 -1.11 -11.97 -10.74
CA LEU A 237 -0.45 -13.04 -11.49
C LEU A 237 -1.06 -14.42 -11.20
N THR A 238 -1.30 -14.73 -9.93
CA THR A 238 -1.84 -16.04 -9.51
C THR A 238 -3.37 -16.09 -9.47
N ASN A 239 -4.03 -14.97 -9.80
CA ASN A 239 -5.48 -14.81 -9.80
C ASN A 239 -6.17 -15.36 -8.52
N ILE A 240 -5.55 -15.13 -7.37
CA ILE A 240 -6.16 -15.47 -6.08
C ILE A 240 -7.31 -14.50 -5.76
N PRO A 241 -8.32 -14.91 -4.97
CA PRO A 241 -9.48 -14.08 -4.69
C PRO A 241 -9.10 -12.72 -4.08
N HIS A 242 -9.53 -11.63 -4.73
CA HIS A 242 -9.23 -10.27 -4.29
C HIS A 242 -10.33 -9.26 -4.67
N GLN A 243 -10.31 -8.12 -3.98
CA GLN A 243 -11.09 -6.92 -4.25
C GLN A 243 -10.19 -5.84 -4.87
N LEU A 244 -10.82 -4.95 -5.62
CA LEU A 244 -10.20 -3.77 -6.20
C LEU A 244 -11.24 -2.65 -6.19
N GLY A 245 -10.80 -1.42 -5.99
CA GLY A 245 -11.67 -0.24 -5.97
C GLY A 245 -12.69 -0.27 -4.85
N ILE A 246 -13.89 0.25 -5.10
CA ILE A 246 -14.93 0.44 -4.08
C ILE A 246 -15.65 -0.89 -3.80
N ASP A 247 -15.66 -1.27 -2.52
CA ASP A 247 -16.46 -2.37 -1.99
C ASP A 247 -17.96 -1.99 -1.91
N PRO A 248 -18.90 -2.93 -2.11
CA PRO A 248 -20.32 -2.62 -2.02
C PRO A 248 -20.75 -2.22 -0.60
N ARG A 249 -21.67 -1.26 -0.51
CA ARG A 249 -22.30 -0.82 0.74
C ARG A 249 -22.94 -2.00 1.45
N SER A 250 -22.59 -2.14 2.73
CA SER A 250 -22.96 -3.28 3.57
C SER A 250 -22.96 -2.86 5.04
N PRO A 251 -23.43 -3.71 5.98
CA PRO A 251 -23.30 -3.43 7.41
C PRO A 251 -21.84 -3.19 7.86
N GLN A 252 -20.86 -3.81 7.19
CA GLN A 252 -19.44 -3.67 7.49
C GLN A 252 -18.80 -2.44 6.83
N GLU A 253 -19.32 -2.05 5.65
CA GLU A 253 -18.93 -0.86 4.87
C GLU A 253 -20.12 0.09 4.71
N PRO A 254 -20.69 0.61 5.82
CA PRO A 254 -21.94 1.38 5.77
C PRO A 254 -21.77 2.68 4.99
N THR A 255 -20.54 3.20 4.90
CA THR A 255 -20.24 4.46 4.24
C THR A 255 -19.84 4.33 2.77
N SER A 256 -19.74 3.11 2.24
CA SER A 256 -19.38 2.94 0.83
C SER A 256 -20.27 3.77 -0.09
N SER A 257 -19.63 4.48 -1.02
CA SER A 257 -20.27 5.30 -2.03
C SER A 257 -21.10 4.48 -3.02
N SER A 258 -20.85 3.16 -3.12
CA SER A 258 -21.45 2.31 -4.15
C SER A 258 -22.23 1.16 -3.54
N ILE A 259 -23.44 0.92 -4.06
CA ILE A 259 -24.27 -0.23 -3.67
C ILE A 259 -23.80 -1.54 -4.32
N THR A 260 -22.95 -1.46 -5.35
CA THR A 260 -22.35 -2.60 -6.05
C THR A 260 -20.83 -2.47 -6.03
N LYS A 261 -20.12 -3.57 -6.30
CA LYS A 261 -18.66 -3.52 -6.46
C LYS A 261 -18.30 -2.61 -7.64
N TYR A 262 -17.33 -1.73 -7.46
CA TYR A 262 -16.85 -0.85 -8.52
C TYR A 262 -15.30 -0.87 -8.63
N PRO A 263 -14.74 -1.75 -9.47
CA PRO A 263 -13.31 -2.07 -9.44
C PRO A 263 -12.38 -1.04 -10.08
N TYR A 264 -12.92 0.02 -10.68
CA TYR A 264 -12.15 0.98 -11.46
C TYR A 264 -11.73 2.22 -10.65
N CYS A 265 -12.37 2.44 -9.51
CA CYS A 265 -12.10 3.57 -8.63
C CYS A 265 -11.17 3.14 -7.49
N THR A 266 -9.89 2.95 -7.82
CA THR A 266 -8.84 2.96 -6.79
C THR A 266 -8.57 4.40 -6.37
N GLN A 267 -8.04 4.60 -5.17
CA GLN A 267 -7.52 5.91 -4.78
C GLN A 267 -6.45 6.42 -5.74
N GLY A 268 -6.34 7.75 -5.84
CA GLY A 268 -5.36 8.43 -6.68
C GLY A 268 -3.92 8.01 -6.41
N PHE A 269 -3.10 7.99 -7.45
CA PHE A 269 -1.66 7.76 -7.36
C PHE A 269 -0.87 8.99 -7.79
N THR A 270 0.40 9.07 -7.41
CA THR A 270 1.17 10.31 -7.57
C THR A 270 2.57 10.02 -8.07
N TYR A 271 2.95 10.56 -9.22
CA TYR A 271 4.36 10.76 -9.51
C TYR A 271 4.82 12.02 -8.79
N THR A 272 5.72 11.84 -7.82
CA THR A 272 6.29 12.98 -7.11
C THR A 272 7.43 13.57 -7.92
N PHE A 273 7.74 14.84 -7.68
CA PHE A 273 8.90 15.51 -8.26
C PHE A 273 9.46 16.49 -7.24
N ALA A 274 10.71 16.89 -7.45
CA ALA A 274 11.34 17.90 -6.62
C ALA A 274 11.49 19.23 -7.37
N MET A 275 11.34 20.34 -6.64
CA MET A 275 11.64 21.68 -7.13
C MET A 275 12.46 22.44 -6.08
N GLU A 276 13.32 23.33 -6.55
CA GLU A 276 14.21 24.13 -5.72
C GLU A 276 13.88 25.61 -5.87
N ALA A 277 13.91 26.32 -4.75
CA ALA A 277 13.83 27.78 -4.71
C ALA A 277 15.14 28.40 -5.19
N THR A 278 15.06 29.36 -6.08
CA THR A 278 16.22 30.00 -6.72
C THR A 278 16.27 31.48 -6.40
N LYS A 279 17.48 32.04 -6.34
CA LYS A 279 17.67 33.46 -6.08
C LYS A 279 17.14 34.33 -7.23
N ASN A 280 17.37 33.88 -8.46
CA ASN A 280 17.02 34.60 -9.68
C ASN A 280 15.83 33.92 -10.37
N PRO A 281 14.94 34.68 -11.03
CA PRO A 281 13.83 34.10 -11.77
C PRO A 281 14.32 33.17 -12.89
N GLN A 282 13.56 32.09 -13.13
CA GLN A 282 13.78 31.10 -14.18
C GLN A 282 12.81 31.34 -15.34
N ILE A 283 13.17 30.84 -16.52
CA ILE A 283 12.27 30.78 -17.67
C ILE A 283 11.64 29.39 -17.69
N HIS A 284 10.31 29.34 -17.76
CA HIS A 284 9.56 28.10 -17.81
C HIS A 284 8.94 27.93 -19.18
N GLU A 285 9.43 26.95 -19.93
CA GLU A 285 8.81 26.55 -21.18
C GLU A 285 7.52 25.78 -20.87
N LYS A 286 6.45 26.13 -21.58
CA LYS A 286 5.15 25.45 -21.45
C LYS A 286 5.26 24.05 -22.06
N PRO A 287 5.06 22.96 -21.30
CA PRO A 287 5.02 21.62 -21.88
C PRO A 287 3.94 21.52 -22.95
N SER A 288 4.19 20.76 -24.03
CA SER A 288 3.24 20.62 -25.13
C SER A 288 1.90 20.01 -24.72
N PHE A 289 1.90 19.17 -23.68
CA PHE A 289 0.71 18.55 -23.11
C PHE A 289 0.01 19.41 -22.04
N TYR A 290 0.57 20.55 -21.62
CA TYR A 290 0.06 21.30 -20.46
C TYR A 290 -1.42 21.71 -20.62
N ASP A 291 -1.83 22.15 -21.80
CA ASP A 291 -3.20 22.63 -22.02
C ASP A 291 -4.24 21.51 -21.85
N GLN A 292 -3.85 20.24 -22.00
CA GLN A 292 -4.71 19.08 -21.68
C GLN A 292 -5.00 18.97 -20.19
N TYR A 293 -3.98 19.16 -19.33
CA TYR A 293 -4.09 18.99 -17.88
C TYR A 293 -4.44 20.27 -17.12
N ALA A 294 -4.28 21.46 -17.73
CA ALA A 294 -4.58 22.74 -17.09
C ALA A 294 -5.98 22.82 -16.44
N PRO A 295 -7.05 22.20 -16.98
CA PRO A 295 -8.37 22.15 -16.34
C PRO A 295 -8.46 21.27 -15.10
N TYR A 296 -7.40 20.52 -14.75
CA TYR A 296 -7.34 19.67 -13.57
C TYR A 296 -6.87 20.45 -12.33
N TYR A 297 -5.84 21.28 -12.47
CA TYR A 297 -5.08 21.78 -11.34
C TYR A 297 -5.78 22.83 -10.48
N SER A 298 -5.65 22.69 -9.16
CA SER A 298 -6.20 23.62 -8.18
C SER A 298 -5.47 23.57 -6.85
N TYR A 299 -5.52 24.68 -6.11
CA TYR A 299 -5.25 24.69 -4.67
C TYR A 299 -6.36 24.02 -3.83
N GLU A 300 -7.42 23.53 -4.46
CA GLU A 300 -8.60 22.85 -3.90
C GLU A 300 -9.53 23.74 -3.09
N LEU A 301 -9.01 24.48 -2.10
CA LEU A 301 -9.80 25.32 -1.20
C LEU A 301 -9.16 26.71 -1.03
N PRO A 302 -9.95 27.78 -0.80
CA PRO A 302 -9.41 29.13 -0.56
C PRO A 302 -8.39 29.19 0.58
N ARG A 303 -8.61 28.40 1.66
CA ARG A 303 -7.68 28.32 2.80
C ARG A 303 -6.34 27.67 2.45
N LEU A 304 -6.28 26.88 1.37
CA LEU A 304 -5.09 26.20 0.88
C LEU A 304 -4.42 26.95 -0.28
N ALA A 305 -5.11 27.94 -0.87
CA ALA A 305 -4.61 28.80 -1.95
C ALA A 305 -3.50 29.75 -1.47
N ASN A 306 -2.30 29.19 -1.27
CA ASN A 306 -1.10 29.90 -0.89
C ASN A 306 0.13 29.09 -1.28
N PHE A 307 1.04 29.71 -2.03
CA PHE A 307 2.22 29.03 -2.54
C PHE A 307 3.17 28.59 -1.42
N ASN A 308 3.39 29.41 -0.38
CA ASN A 308 4.27 29.04 0.73
C ASN A 308 3.76 27.81 1.47
N LEU A 309 2.45 27.73 1.69
CA LEU A 309 1.80 26.58 2.29
C LEU A 309 2.06 25.31 1.47
N VAL A 310 1.83 25.34 0.15
CA VAL A 310 2.06 24.18 -0.72
C VAL A 310 3.54 23.82 -0.82
N TYR A 311 4.43 24.81 -0.97
CA TYR A 311 5.87 24.59 -1.07
C TYR A 311 6.46 24.03 0.22
N THR A 312 6.01 24.49 1.39
CA THR A 312 6.54 24.03 2.67
C THR A 312 5.83 22.78 3.20
N TYR A 313 4.80 22.28 2.50
CA TYR A 313 4.04 21.09 2.90
C TYR A 313 4.93 19.87 3.07
N ARG A 314 5.70 19.55 2.02
CA ARG A 314 6.66 18.45 1.99
C ARG A 314 8.04 18.94 1.56
N ARG A 315 8.49 20.05 2.14
CA ARG A 315 9.87 20.53 2.00
C ARG A 315 10.82 19.46 2.56
N ILE A 316 11.73 18.96 1.75
CA ILE A 316 12.65 17.84 2.08
C ILE A 316 14.06 18.32 2.42
N HIS A 317 14.39 19.55 2.04
CA HIS A 317 15.62 20.23 2.43
C HIS A 317 15.35 21.70 2.66
N SER A 318 15.80 22.23 3.79
CA SER A 318 15.82 23.67 4.03
C SER A 318 17.24 24.15 4.30
N MET A 319 17.54 25.37 3.84
CA MET A 319 18.78 26.08 4.18
C MET A 319 18.80 26.50 5.66
N ASN A 320 17.63 26.66 6.28
CA ASN A 320 17.48 27.08 7.68
C ASN A 320 16.56 26.11 8.46
N PRO A 321 16.94 24.83 8.62
CA PRO A 321 16.02 23.81 9.15
C PRO A 321 15.65 24.06 10.62
N LYS A 322 16.58 24.63 11.41
CA LYS A 322 16.43 24.88 12.86
C LYS A 322 15.77 26.23 13.19
N GLU A 323 15.40 27.02 12.19
CA GLU A 323 14.73 28.29 12.40
C GLU A 323 13.33 28.09 13.02
N LYS A 324 13.01 28.87 14.04
CA LYS A 324 11.67 28.89 14.64
C LYS A 324 10.69 29.55 13.68
N ARG A 325 9.54 28.92 13.42
CA ARG A 325 8.51 29.40 12.49
C ARG A 325 7.20 29.68 13.22
N SER A 326 6.36 30.53 12.64
CA SER A 326 5.02 30.81 13.18
C SER A 326 4.13 29.56 13.10
N GLY A 327 3.03 29.55 13.84
CA GLY A 327 2.05 28.47 13.76
C GLY A 327 1.26 28.44 12.44
N ASN A 328 1.47 29.42 11.54
CA ASN A 328 0.77 29.54 10.26
C ASN A 328 1.72 29.22 9.09
N PRO A 329 1.63 28.04 8.47
CA PRO A 329 2.47 27.65 7.34
C PRO A 329 2.45 28.60 6.13
N ARG A 330 1.39 29.42 5.99
CA ARG A 330 1.26 30.40 4.89
C ARG A 330 2.30 31.52 4.98
N GLU A 331 2.91 31.71 6.14
CA GLU A 331 3.92 32.74 6.43
C GLU A 331 5.33 32.17 6.44
N TRP A 332 5.49 30.85 6.29
CA TRP A 332 6.80 30.22 6.43
C TRP A 332 7.73 30.69 5.30
N PRO A 333 8.97 31.12 5.63
CA PRO A 333 9.89 31.59 4.63
C PRO A 333 10.39 30.44 3.76
N ILE A 334 10.65 30.76 2.50
CA ILE A 334 11.32 29.90 1.53
C ILE A 334 12.64 30.58 1.17
N TYR A 335 13.74 29.86 1.34
CA TYR A 335 15.07 30.37 1.04
C TYR A 335 15.59 29.81 -0.28
N PRO A 336 16.35 30.60 -1.07
CA PRO A 336 17.08 30.03 -2.20
C PRO A 336 17.94 28.84 -1.76
N GLY A 337 17.79 27.70 -2.43
CA GLY A 337 18.40 26.42 -2.05
C GLY A 337 17.47 25.48 -1.29
N ASP A 338 16.33 25.94 -0.74
CA ASP A 338 15.31 25.05 -0.20
C ASP A 338 14.80 24.12 -1.32
N ILE A 339 14.57 22.85 -1.01
CA ILE A 339 14.03 21.85 -1.95
C ILE A 339 12.75 21.26 -1.37
N THR A 340 11.70 21.23 -2.17
CA THR A 340 10.44 20.55 -1.84
C THR A 340 10.14 19.44 -2.81
N MET A 341 9.55 18.36 -2.28
CA MET A 341 8.86 17.37 -3.09
C MET A 341 7.37 17.74 -3.17
N GLN A 342 6.74 17.51 -4.32
CA GLN A 342 5.32 17.80 -4.55
C GLN A 342 4.47 16.53 -4.53
N ASN A 343 3.38 16.57 -3.74
CA ASN A 343 2.32 15.57 -3.65
C ASN A 343 1.05 16.31 -3.18
N TRP A 344 0.13 16.59 -4.11
CA TRP A 344 -1.03 17.44 -3.88
C TRP A 344 -2.28 16.91 -4.61
N THR A 345 -3.41 16.84 -3.90
CA THR A 345 -4.66 16.17 -4.33
C THR A 345 -5.23 16.69 -5.65
N TRP A 346 -5.39 18.00 -5.79
CA TRP A 346 -5.79 18.64 -7.06
C TRP A 346 -4.57 19.13 -7.84
N GLY A 347 -3.43 18.46 -7.67
CA GLY A 347 -2.17 18.76 -8.31
C GLY A 347 -1.65 17.56 -9.09
N ASN A 348 -0.58 16.95 -8.58
CA ASN A 348 0.06 15.81 -9.22
C ASN A 348 -0.49 14.44 -8.81
N ASP A 349 -1.47 14.37 -7.91
CA ASP A 349 -2.26 13.16 -7.71
C ASP A 349 -3.10 12.92 -8.97
N TYR A 350 -2.86 11.85 -9.71
CA TYR A 350 -3.67 11.45 -10.85
C TYR A 350 -4.75 10.45 -10.40
N ARG A 351 -6.02 10.74 -10.74
CA ARG A 351 -7.21 10.14 -10.11
C ARG A 351 -8.16 9.49 -11.12
N PRO A 352 -7.71 8.49 -11.91
CA PRO A 352 -8.59 7.75 -12.81
C PRO A 352 -9.66 6.99 -12.02
N GLY A 353 -10.84 6.85 -12.62
CA GLY A 353 -12.00 6.27 -11.94
C GLY A 353 -12.91 5.44 -12.82
N THR A 354 -12.55 5.16 -14.06
CA THR A 354 -13.39 4.44 -15.01
C THR A 354 -12.67 3.23 -15.59
N SER A 355 -13.40 2.32 -16.23
CA SER A 355 -12.79 1.17 -16.92
C SER A 355 -11.89 1.57 -18.10
N ALA A 356 -11.98 2.81 -18.58
CA ALA A 356 -11.18 3.31 -19.68
C ALA A 356 -9.76 3.70 -19.25
N ASP A 357 -9.58 4.10 -17.99
CA ASP A 357 -8.36 4.75 -17.51
C ASP A 357 -7.84 4.26 -16.15
N ASN A 358 -8.52 3.33 -15.48
CA ASN A 358 -8.04 2.74 -14.23
C ASN A 358 -6.58 2.25 -14.35
N LEU A 359 -5.76 2.55 -13.33
CA LEU A 359 -4.34 2.20 -13.31
C LEU A 359 -4.12 0.69 -13.14
N ILE A 360 -4.75 0.11 -12.13
CA ILE A 360 -4.61 -1.32 -11.80
C ILE A 360 -5.68 -2.08 -12.55
N LEU A 361 -5.27 -3.04 -13.39
CA LEU A 361 -6.19 -3.82 -14.21
C LEU A 361 -7.01 -4.78 -13.33
N SER A 362 -8.31 -4.81 -13.59
CA SER A 362 -9.25 -5.76 -12.96
C SER A 362 -9.05 -7.17 -13.50
N PRO A 363 -9.54 -8.23 -12.80
CA PRO A 363 -9.43 -9.60 -13.31
C PRO A 363 -9.94 -9.78 -14.75
N ALA A 364 -11.08 -9.16 -15.09
CA ALA A 364 -11.62 -9.21 -16.44
C ALA A 364 -10.74 -8.49 -17.47
N GLN A 365 -10.02 -7.43 -17.08
CA GLN A 365 -9.09 -6.74 -17.97
C GLN A 365 -7.77 -7.50 -18.12
N LEU A 366 -7.30 -8.19 -17.06
CA LEU A 366 -6.13 -9.07 -17.12
C LEU A 366 -6.39 -10.25 -18.07
N GLU A 367 -7.57 -10.89 -17.95
CA GLU A 367 -8.01 -11.94 -18.86
C GLU A 367 -8.12 -11.43 -20.30
N ALA A 368 -8.76 -10.27 -20.52
CA ALA A 368 -8.91 -9.69 -21.85
C ALA A 368 -7.60 -9.20 -22.50
N THR A 369 -6.49 -9.17 -21.75
CA THR A 369 -5.15 -8.79 -22.24
C THR A 369 -4.16 -9.94 -22.14
N ASP A 370 -4.66 -11.17 -21.98
CA ASP A 370 -3.90 -12.42 -21.89
C ASP A 370 -2.85 -12.44 -20.76
N GLN A 371 -2.95 -11.54 -19.78
CA GLN A 371 -1.99 -11.46 -18.67
C GLN A 371 -2.15 -12.57 -17.63
N LEU A 372 -3.27 -13.30 -17.66
CA LEU A 372 -3.50 -14.46 -16.81
C LEU A 372 -3.03 -15.77 -17.45
N GLU A 373 -2.65 -15.74 -18.74
CA GLU A 373 -2.07 -16.90 -19.40
C GLU A 373 -0.62 -17.10 -18.96
N PRO A 374 -0.14 -18.35 -18.86
CA PRO A 374 1.27 -18.63 -18.54
C PRO A 374 2.23 -17.84 -19.45
N GLY A 375 3.19 -17.11 -18.88
CA GLY A 375 4.10 -16.24 -19.63
C GLY A 375 3.52 -14.89 -20.06
N GLY A 376 2.21 -14.67 -19.90
CA GLY A 376 1.50 -13.48 -20.35
C GLY A 376 1.59 -12.27 -19.41
N TRP A 377 2.03 -12.45 -18.17
CA TRP A 377 2.01 -11.40 -17.15
C TRP A 377 2.85 -10.17 -17.51
N LYS A 378 2.28 -8.96 -17.36
CA LYS A 378 2.93 -7.66 -17.64
C LYS A 378 2.81 -6.68 -16.47
N GLY A 379 2.75 -7.20 -15.24
CA GLY A 379 2.62 -6.38 -14.01
C GLY A 379 1.20 -5.91 -13.70
N GLY A 380 0.23 -6.14 -14.59
CA GLY A 380 -1.17 -5.83 -14.35
C GLY A 380 -1.47 -4.33 -14.17
N LEU A 381 -0.65 -3.46 -14.76
CA LEU A 381 -0.84 -2.01 -14.78
C LEU A 381 -1.17 -1.52 -16.19
N ARG A 382 -1.87 -0.39 -16.29
CA ARG A 382 -2.14 0.29 -17.56
C ARG A 382 -1.04 1.30 -17.87
N THR A 383 -0.18 0.98 -18.83
CA THR A 383 0.95 1.81 -19.28
C THR A 383 0.54 3.24 -19.65
N GLU A 384 -0.57 3.40 -20.37
CA GLU A 384 -1.08 4.72 -20.76
C GLU A 384 -1.48 5.58 -19.54
N THR A 385 -2.02 4.97 -18.49
CA THR A 385 -2.38 5.71 -17.27
C THR A 385 -1.14 6.13 -16.49
N LEU A 386 -0.09 5.31 -16.47
CA LEU A 386 1.21 5.73 -15.93
C LEU A 386 1.76 6.95 -16.68
N ARG A 387 1.75 6.92 -18.02
CA ARG A 387 2.19 8.03 -18.87
C ARG A 387 1.41 9.32 -18.55
N LYS A 388 0.09 9.23 -18.43
CA LYS A 388 -0.74 10.39 -18.09
C LYS A 388 -0.48 10.92 -16.67
N GLY A 389 -0.15 10.05 -15.71
CA GLY A 389 0.28 10.47 -14.38
C GLY A 389 1.62 11.20 -14.39
N GLU A 390 2.55 10.78 -15.25
CA GLU A 390 3.86 11.43 -15.43
C GLU A 390 3.71 12.83 -16.04
N GLU A 391 2.90 12.96 -17.09
CA GLU A 391 2.58 14.26 -17.71
C GLU A 391 1.82 15.16 -16.74
N ASN A 392 0.84 14.61 -16.00
CA ASN A 392 0.11 15.36 -14.98
C ASN A 392 1.05 15.95 -13.92
N ALA A 393 2.05 15.21 -13.47
CA ALA A 393 3.01 15.69 -12.48
C ALA A 393 3.93 16.81 -13.03
N GLN A 394 4.45 16.66 -14.24
CA GLN A 394 5.26 17.69 -14.89
C GLN A 394 4.44 18.95 -15.21
N GLY A 395 3.19 18.77 -15.65
CA GLY A 395 2.25 19.86 -15.87
C GLY A 395 1.92 20.60 -14.57
N PHE A 396 1.83 19.90 -13.43
CA PHE A 396 1.59 20.53 -12.13
C PHE A 396 2.74 21.44 -11.70
N PHE A 397 4.00 21.08 -11.98
CA PHE A 397 5.12 22.00 -11.77
C PHE A 397 4.92 23.30 -12.57
N TYR A 398 4.65 23.19 -13.87
CA TYR A 398 4.43 24.38 -14.71
C TYR A 398 3.23 25.18 -14.23
N TRP A 399 2.13 24.52 -13.86
CA TRP A 399 0.98 25.16 -13.24
C TRP A 399 1.43 25.97 -12.04
N LEU A 400 2.09 25.35 -11.04
CA LEU A 400 2.54 26.01 -9.80
C LEU A 400 3.35 27.28 -10.06
N VAL A 401 4.34 27.25 -10.97
CA VAL A 401 5.29 28.36 -11.14
C VAL A 401 4.86 29.38 -12.21
N ALA A 402 4.17 28.97 -13.26
CA ALA A 402 3.89 29.81 -14.43
C ALA A 402 2.40 29.93 -14.78
N GLY A 403 1.57 28.95 -14.39
CA GLY A 403 0.12 28.97 -14.61
C GLY A 403 -0.60 30.08 -13.84
N THR A 404 -1.78 30.49 -14.32
CA THR A 404 -2.61 31.56 -13.74
C THR A 404 -4.07 31.17 -13.52
N THR A 405 -4.43 29.93 -13.85
CA THR A 405 -5.79 29.39 -13.70
C THR A 405 -5.88 28.50 -12.46
N ASP A 406 -7.08 28.29 -11.94
CA ASP A 406 -7.37 27.32 -10.89
C ASP A 406 -8.73 26.68 -11.19
N SER A 407 -8.77 25.35 -11.32
CA SER A 407 -9.95 24.62 -11.82
C SER A 407 -11.14 24.63 -10.86
N GLN A 408 -10.89 24.78 -9.56
CA GLN A 408 -11.94 24.76 -8.53
C GLN A 408 -12.27 26.16 -8.01
N LEU A 409 -11.27 27.04 -7.93
CA LEU A 409 -11.41 28.36 -7.29
C LEU A 409 -11.57 29.50 -8.30
N GLY A 410 -11.37 29.23 -9.59
CA GLY A 410 -11.57 30.19 -10.67
C GLY A 410 -10.39 31.15 -10.89
N GLU A 411 -10.67 32.26 -11.55
CA GLU A 411 -9.64 33.23 -11.96
C GLU A 411 -9.17 34.12 -10.81
N GLY A 412 -7.96 34.68 -10.94
CA GLY A 412 -7.40 35.67 -9.99
C GLY A 412 -6.85 35.08 -8.68
N ILE A 413 -7.08 33.80 -8.41
CA ILE A 413 -6.54 33.08 -7.25
C ILE A 413 -5.04 32.84 -7.37
N LYS A 414 -4.58 32.57 -8.59
CA LYS A 414 -3.21 32.12 -8.85
C LYS A 414 -2.36 33.21 -9.48
N GLN A 415 -1.19 33.41 -8.90
CA GLN A 415 -0.12 34.25 -9.47
C GLN A 415 1.08 33.40 -9.92
N LYS A 416 2.00 34.05 -10.66
CA LYS A 416 3.26 33.44 -11.12
C LYS A 416 4.32 33.50 -10.03
N TYR A 417 5.16 32.48 -10.00
CA TYR A 417 6.27 32.29 -9.07
C TYR A 417 7.51 31.85 -9.86
N PRO A 418 8.25 32.78 -10.49
CA PRO A 418 9.34 32.43 -11.41
C PRO A 418 10.62 31.98 -10.71
N ASN A 419 10.72 32.15 -9.38
CA ASN A 419 11.94 31.89 -8.62
C ASN A 419 12.10 30.43 -8.22
N TYR A 420 11.72 29.47 -9.07
CA TYR A 420 11.80 28.05 -8.76
C TYR A 420 12.25 27.26 -9.97
N ARG A 421 13.01 26.17 -9.78
CA ARG A 421 13.40 25.28 -10.87
C ARG A 421 12.95 23.85 -10.60
N TYR A 422 12.57 23.16 -11.66
CA TYR A 422 12.33 21.72 -11.64
C TYR A 422 13.67 21.00 -11.49
N LEU A 423 13.76 20.01 -10.59
CA LEU A 423 14.97 19.23 -10.40
C LEU A 423 14.89 17.92 -11.19
N SER A 424 15.91 17.67 -11.99
CA SER A 424 16.03 16.48 -12.83
C SER A 424 17.49 16.07 -12.98
N GLY A 425 17.73 14.87 -13.52
CA GLY A 425 19.05 14.26 -13.59
C GLY A 425 19.22 13.15 -12.53
N LEU A 426 20.16 12.23 -12.77
CA LEU A 426 20.40 11.10 -11.86
C LEU A 426 20.88 11.53 -10.47
N ASN A 427 21.42 12.74 -10.33
CA ASN A 427 21.83 13.33 -9.05
C ASN A 427 20.72 14.19 -8.41
N SER A 428 19.52 14.24 -9.01
CA SER A 428 18.37 14.92 -8.42
C SER A 428 17.80 14.12 -7.24
N PRO A 429 16.97 14.74 -6.38
CA PRO A 429 16.39 14.02 -5.23
C PRO A 429 15.60 12.76 -5.58
N MET A 430 15.07 12.68 -6.81
CA MET A 430 14.31 11.53 -7.31
C MET A 430 15.20 10.46 -7.97
N GLY A 431 16.46 10.78 -8.29
CA GLY A 431 17.39 9.84 -8.93
C GLY A 431 17.01 9.48 -10.37
N THR A 432 16.35 10.39 -11.10
CA THR A 432 15.88 10.16 -12.48
C THR A 432 16.21 11.33 -13.41
N VAL A 433 16.53 11.04 -14.68
CA VAL A 433 16.82 12.10 -15.68
C VAL A 433 15.58 12.92 -16.00
N HIS A 434 14.40 12.30 -15.98
CA HIS A 434 13.12 12.99 -16.20
C HIS A 434 12.60 13.75 -14.96
N GLY A 435 13.21 13.57 -13.79
CA GLY A 435 12.92 14.32 -12.54
C GLY A 435 11.68 13.91 -11.75
N LEU A 436 10.96 12.87 -12.21
CA LEU A 436 9.86 12.26 -11.45
C LEU A 436 10.38 11.12 -10.57
N SER A 437 9.62 10.72 -9.56
CA SER A 437 9.87 9.50 -8.80
C SER A 437 9.99 8.28 -9.73
N LYS A 438 10.82 7.30 -9.32
CA LYS A 438 11.11 6.07 -10.09
C LYS A 438 9.87 5.19 -10.25
N TYR A 439 9.01 5.21 -9.25
CA TYR A 439 7.71 4.56 -9.23
C TYR A 439 6.66 5.54 -8.69
N PRO A 440 5.39 5.48 -9.10
CA PRO A 440 4.37 6.33 -8.50
C PRO A 440 4.09 5.93 -7.04
N TYR A 441 3.75 6.90 -6.19
CA TYR A 441 3.12 6.63 -4.91
C TYR A 441 1.72 6.06 -5.13
N ILE A 442 1.54 4.77 -4.86
CA ILE A 442 0.27 4.06 -4.93
C ILE A 442 -0.40 4.09 -3.55
N ARG A 443 -1.67 4.46 -3.47
CA ARG A 443 -2.43 4.50 -2.20
C ARG A 443 -3.25 3.24 -1.94
N GLU A 444 -3.55 2.47 -2.99
CA GLU A 444 -4.43 1.30 -2.92
C GLU A 444 -4.00 0.26 -3.96
N GLY A 445 -3.84 -1.00 -3.53
CA GLY A 445 -3.51 -2.14 -4.39
C GLY A 445 -4.65 -3.14 -4.52
N ARG A 446 -4.37 -4.32 -5.11
CA ARG A 446 -5.26 -5.48 -5.05
C ARG A 446 -5.33 -5.96 -3.61
N ARG A 447 -6.52 -5.94 -2.99
CA ARG A 447 -6.71 -6.36 -1.60
C ARG A 447 -7.21 -7.78 -1.57
N ILE A 448 -6.45 -8.71 -0.99
CA ILE A 448 -6.89 -10.11 -0.94
C ILE A 448 -8.23 -10.24 -0.19
N ILE A 449 -8.95 -11.31 -0.49
CA ILE A 449 -9.93 -11.84 0.45
C ILE A 449 -9.16 -12.83 1.32
N GLY A 450 -9.04 -12.55 2.62
CA GLY A 450 -8.30 -13.39 3.56
C GLY A 450 -8.89 -14.80 3.65
N ARG A 451 -8.16 -15.75 4.25
CA ARG A 451 -8.66 -17.11 4.41
C ARG A 451 -10.00 -17.16 5.16
N PRO A 452 -10.91 -18.08 4.77
CA PRO A 452 -12.09 -18.40 5.55
C PRO A 452 -11.73 -18.70 7.00
N SER A 453 -12.53 -18.16 7.92
CA SER A 453 -12.37 -18.42 9.36
C SER A 453 -13.75 -18.42 10.04
N TYR A 454 -13.80 -18.74 11.33
CA TYR A 454 -15.05 -18.74 12.08
C TYR A 454 -15.80 -17.40 11.94
N GLY A 455 -17.08 -17.49 11.57
CA GLY A 455 -17.95 -16.34 11.32
C GLY A 455 -17.73 -15.63 9.97
N GLN A 456 -16.71 -16.02 9.18
CA GLN A 456 -16.37 -15.41 7.89
C GLN A 456 -16.05 -16.50 6.86
N LYS A 457 -17.08 -17.27 6.47
CA LYS A 457 -16.95 -18.46 5.59
C LYS A 457 -16.46 -18.14 4.19
N ASP A 458 -16.76 -16.94 3.68
CA ASP A 458 -16.35 -16.49 2.35
C ASP A 458 -14.98 -15.80 2.35
N GLY A 459 -14.34 -15.72 3.52
CA GLY A 459 -13.03 -15.12 3.72
C GLY A 459 -13.03 -13.87 4.59
N PHE A 460 -11.86 -13.59 5.17
CA PHE A 460 -11.68 -12.50 6.13
C PHE A 460 -11.40 -11.15 5.47
N ARG A 461 -11.90 -10.06 6.08
CA ARG A 461 -11.41 -8.69 5.83
C ARG A 461 -11.55 -7.81 7.07
N VAL A 462 -10.63 -6.87 7.25
CA VAL A 462 -10.83 -5.70 8.12
C VAL A 462 -11.77 -4.73 7.41
N SER A 463 -12.77 -4.22 8.11
CA SER A 463 -13.81 -3.35 7.55
C SER A 463 -13.82 -1.95 8.18
N GLU A 464 -14.59 -1.02 7.61
CA GLU A 464 -14.75 0.35 8.10
C GLU A 464 -15.13 0.36 9.56
N ILE A 465 -16.16 -0.41 9.92
CA ILE A 465 -16.68 -0.42 11.29
C ILE A 465 -15.61 -0.85 12.29
N ASP A 466 -14.61 -1.64 11.87
CA ASP A 466 -13.52 -2.15 12.72
C ASP A 466 -12.56 -1.06 13.21
N ILE A 467 -12.47 0.07 12.51
CA ILE A 467 -11.51 1.12 12.83
C ILE A 467 -12.11 2.53 12.91
N SER A 468 -13.25 2.77 12.27
CA SER A 468 -13.80 4.11 12.09
C SER A 468 -14.35 4.71 13.40
N ARG A 469 -14.11 6.02 13.57
CA ARG A 469 -14.72 6.84 14.63
C ARG A 469 -15.96 7.58 14.15
N ASN A 470 -16.46 7.27 12.95
CA ASN A 470 -17.64 7.93 12.40
C ASN A 470 -18.88 7.71 13.27
N ASN A 471 -19.70 8.75 13.39
CA ASN A 471 -20.99 8.66 14.06
C ASN A 471 -22.03 8.04 13.11
N PHE A 472 -22.20 6.72 13.19
CA PHE A 472 -23.16 5.96 12.39
C PHE A 472 -24.64 6.25 12.70
N ARG A 473 -24.96 7.15 13.65
CA ARG A 473 -26.34 7.64 13.89
C ARG A 473 -26.72 8.84 13.03
N GLN A 474 -25.78 9.43 12.28
CA GLN A 474 -26.10 10.57 11.43
C GLN A 474 -27.22 10.23 10.43
N ASP A 475 -28.08 11.23 10.14
CA ASP A 475 -29.21 11.11 9.21
C ASP A 475 -28.82 10.54 7.84
N TRP A 476 -27.56 10.71 7.42
CA TRP A 476 -27.07 10.15 6.18
C TRP A 476 -27.26 8.62 6.13
N TYR A 477 -26.97 7.90 7.21
CA TYR A 477 -27.05 6.44 7.26
C TYR A 477 -28.48 5.92 7.22
N THR A 478 -29.42 6.57 7.92
CA THR A 478 -30.84 6.18 7.87
C THR A 478 -31.49 6.48 6.52
N LYS A 479 -30.94 7.45 5.76
CA LYS A 479 -31.36 7.77 4.39
C LYS A 479 -30.73 6.87 3.32
N ASN A 480 -29.52 6.35 3.56
CA ASN A 480 -28.73 5.62 2.55
C ASN A 480 -28.59 4.10 2.79
N LEU A 481 -29.00 3.61 3.96
CA LEU A 481 -29.06 2.19 4.29
C LEU A 481 -30.51 1.71 4.35
N THR A 482 -30.75 0.48 3.91
CA THR A 482 -32.06 -0.14 4.13
C THR A 482 -32.30 -0.34 5.64
N PRO A 483 -33.54 -0.38 6.12
CA PRO A 483 -33.83 -0.62 7.54
C PRO A 483 -33.17 -1.91 8.08
N GLU A 484 -33.09 -2.95 7.25
CA GLU A 484 -32.40 -4.20 7.55
C GLU A 484 -30.88 -4.00 7.69
N THR A 485 -30.24 -3.36 6.70
CA THR A 485 -28.79 -3.09 6.72
C THR A 485 -28.42 -2.21 7.92
N TYR A 486 -29.21 -1.18 8.20
CA TYR A 486 -29.02 -0.31 9.36
C TYR A 486 -29.16 -1.08 10.68
N ARG A 487 -30.13 -2.01 10.78
CA ARG A 487 -30.26 -2.89 11.95
C ARG A 487 -29.03 -3.78 12.12
N LEU A 488 -28.57 -4.44 11.05
CA LEU A 488 -27.39 -5.30 11.08
C LEU A 488 -26.12 -4.53 11.47
N LEU A 489 -25.94 -3.32 10.94
CA LEU A 489 -24.84 -2.41 11.32
C LEU A 489 -24.79 -2.21 12.84
N TRP A 490 -25.92 -1.91 13.47
CA TRP A 490 -25.95 -1.68 14.92
C TRP A 490 -25.76 -2.95 15.75
N LEU A 491 -26.18 -4.11 15.26
CA LEU A 491 -25.86 -5.39 15.88
C LEU A 491 -24.34 -5.67 15.84
N GLU A 492 -23.67 -5.32 14.75
CA GLU A 492 -22.22 -5.51 14.60
C GLU A 492 -21.38 -4.49 15.38
N LEU A 493 -21.82 -3.24 15.45
CA LEU A 493 -21.20 -2.20 16.26
C LEU A 493 -21.35 -2.47 17.76
N GLY A 494 -22.49 -3.05 18.17
CA GLY A 494 -22.80 -3.39 19.56
C GLY A 494 -22.05 -4.62 20.09
N ARG A 495 -21.77 -5.62 19.24
CA ARG A 495 -21.15 -6.91 19.62
C ARG A 495 -21.80 -7.55 20.86
N LEU A 496 -21.11 -7.62 22.00
CA LEU A 496 -21.65 -8.19 23.23
C LEU A 496 -22.79 -7.32 23.80
N ASN A 497 -22.77 -6.00 23.57
CA ASN A 497 -23.81 -5.08 24.02
C ASN A 497 -25.12 -5.21 23.22
N SER A 498 -25.12 -5.91 22.09
CA SER A 498 -26.32 -6.22 21.31
C SER A 498 -26.93 -7.59 21.64
N LEU A 499 -26.33 -8.41 22.52
CA LEU A 499 -26.93 -9.69 22.95
C LEU A 499 -28.36 -9.51 23.52
N PRO A 500 -28.67 -8.49 24.35
CA PRO A 500 -30.05 -8.23 24.81
C PRO A 500 -31.02 -7.73 23.73
N ALA A 501 -30.53 -7.29 22.56
CA ALA A 501 -31.39 -6.92 21.44
C ALA A 501 -31.99 -8.16 20.75
N PHE A 502 -31.35 -9.32 20.88
CA PHE A 502 -31.89 -10.60 20.39
C PHE A 502 -32.99 -11.16 21.31
N SER A 503 -33.00 -10.81 22.60
CA SER A 503 -34.08 -11.14 23.54
C SER A 503 -35.24 -10.14 23.54
N GLY A 504 -35.17 -9.08 22.72
CA GLY A 504 -36.20 -8.03 22.65
C GLY A 504 -36.16 -7.02 23.80
N GLU A 505 -35.15 -7.07 24.67
CA GLU A 505 -35.01 -6.21 25.85
C GLU A 505 -34.50 -4.79 25.52
N LYS A 506 -33.89 -4.60 24.33
CA LYS A 506 -33.37 -3.31 23.87
C LYS A 506 -33.70 -3.04 22.40
N THR A 507 -34.08 -1.81 22.11
CA THR A 507 -34.23 -1.24 20.77
C THR A 507 -32.86 -0.89 20.16
N ILE A 508 -32.79 -0.73 18.83
CA ILE A 508 -31.56 -0.31 18.12
C ILE A 508 -31.04 1.03 18.68
N ALA A 509 -31.94 1.95 19.05
CA ALA A 509 -31.58 3.25 19.60
C ALA A 509 -30.78 3.12 20.91
N GLU A 510 -31.02 2.07 21.69
CA GLU A 510 -30.40 1.80 22.98
C GLU A 510 -29.07 1.02 22.88
N ILE A 511 -28.70 0.53 21.68
CA ILE A 511 -27.42 -0.15 21.47
C ILE A 511 -26.29 0.89 21.46
N LYS A 512 -25.35 0.79 22.41
CA LYS A 512 -24.14 1.59 22.40
C LYS A 512 -23.11 0.96 21.46
N ALA A 513 -22.59 1.75 20.51
CA ALA A 513 -21.47 1.34 19.67
C ALA A 513 -20.20 1.20 20.52
N ARG A 514 -19.28 0.35 20.09
CA ARG A 514 -17.91 0.34 20.62
C ARG A 514 -17.26 1.72 20.43
N SER A 515 -16.52 2.18 21.43
CA SER A 515 -15.70 3.39 21.35
C SER A 515 -14.22 3.04 21.20
N ARG A 516 -13.89 1.97 20.47
CA ARG A 516 -12.52 1.59 20.09
C ARG A 516 -12.50 0.72 18.84
N ALA A 517 -11.32 0.49 18.28
CA ALA A 517 -11.14 -0.49 17.21
C ALA A 517 -11.52 -1.91 17.66
N THR A 518 -11.84 -2.76 16.70
CA THR A 518 -11.95 -4.20 16.91
C THR A 518 -10.63 -4.75 17.47
N ILE A 519 -10.74 -5.61 18.49
CA ILE A 519 -9.62 -6.42 18.96
C ILE A 519 -9.74 -7.78 18.28
N TYR A 520 -8.62 -8.22 17.71
CA TYR A 520 -8.45 -9.48 17.03
C TYR A 520 -7.55 -10.40 17.89
N PRO A 521 -7.98 -11.65 18.15
CA PRO A 521 -7.17 -12.60 18.92
C PRO A 521 -5.87 -12.97 18.19
N ASP A 522 -5.87 -12.88 16.87
CA ASP A 522 -4.77 -13.21 15.97
C ASP A 522 -3.93 -12.01 15.56
N THR A 523 -3.86 -10.96 16.38
CA THR A 523 -3.08 -9.77 16.02
C THR A 523 -1.57 -10.06 15.97
N VAL A 524 -0.90 -9.49 14.97
CA VAL A 524 0.54 -9.60 14.73
C VAL A 524 1.22 -8.23 14.50
N GLY A 525 0.47 -7.14 14.68
CA GLY A 525 1.00 -5.80 14.47
C GLY A 525 -0.06 -4.72 14.72
N ILE A 526 0.35 -3.47 14.57
CA ILE A 526 -0.48 -2.30 14.86
C ILE A 526 -0.44 -1.26 13.75
N GLY A 527 -1.44 -0.39 13.73
CA GLY A 527 -1.41 0.83 12.94
C GLY A 527 -2.30 1.91 13.52
N HIS A 528 -2.03 3.15 13.15
CA HIS A 528 -2.93 4.27 13.46
C HIS A 528 -2.74 5.37 12.44
N TYR A 529 -3.78 5.62 11.66
CA TYR A 529 -3.88 6.77 10.76
C TYR A 529 -5.34 7.16 10.58
N ALA A 530 -5.61 8.39 10.14
CA ALA A 530 -6.96 8.76 9.75
C ALA A 530 -7.40 7.96 8.52
N ILE A 531 -8.70 7.78 8.34
CA ILE A 531 -9.26 7.33 7.07
C ILE A 531 -9.17 8.53 6.13
N ASP A 532 -8.10 8.58 5.35
CA ASP A 532 -7.75 9.72 4.49
C ASP A 532 -7.88 9.31 3.01
N PHE A 533 -8.88 9.87 2.34
CA PHE A 533 -9.22 9.50 0.96
C PHE A 533 -8.64 10.47 -0.08
N HIS A 534 -8.20 9.87 -1.18
CA HIS A 534 -7.91 10.54 -2.44
C HIS A 534 -8.86 9.99 -3.53
N PRO A 535 -10.12 10.48 -3.57
CA PRO A 535 -11.17 9.91 -4.41
C PRO A 535 -10.82 9.89 -5.89
N CYS A 536 -11.24 8.85 -6.62
CA CYS A 536 -11.21 8.89 -8.08
C CYS A 536 -12.16 9.96 -8.63
N LEU A 537 -11.95 10.34 -9.89
CA LEU A 537 -12.88 11.21 -10.61
C LEU A 537 -13.97 10.44 -11.36
N THR A 538 -15.09 11.12 -11.62
CA THR A 538 -16.28 10.51 -12.23
C THR A 538 -16.12 10.28 -13.72
N LEU A 539 -15.50 11.22 -14.43
CA LEU A 539 -15.34 11.18 -15.89
C LEU A 539 -13.93 10.75 -16.28
N SER A 540 -13.84 10.19 -17.49
CA SER A 540 -12.57 9.93 -18.18
C SER A 540 -12.44 10.83 -19.42
N PRO A 541 -11.27 11.45 -19.65
CA PRO A 541 -10.11 11.41 -18.76
C PRO A 541 -10.33 12.27 -17.49
N PRO A 542 -9.53 12.06 -16.41
CA PRO A 542 -9.65 12.80 -15.15
C PRO A 542 -9.61 14.32 -15.33
N GLU A 543 -8.74 14.81 -16.23
CA GLU A 543 -8.58 16.22 -16.56
C GLU A 543 -9.72 16.85 -17.37
N THR A 544 -10.83 16.14 -17.60
CA THR A 544 -12.04 16.70 -18.23
C THR A 544 -12.48 17.97 -17.48
N PRO A 545 -12.69 19.11 -18.17
CA PRO A 545 -13.13 20.34 -17.52
C PRO A 545 -14.43 20.14 -16.73
N GLY A 546 -14.43 20.57 -15.46
CA GLY A 546 -15.59 20.43 -14.57
C GLY A 546 -15.82 19.00 -14.05
N ASN A 547 -14.88 18.08 -14.23
CA ASN A 547 -14.94 16.76 -13.60
C ASN A 547 -14.91 16.88 -12.08
N MET A 548 -15.62 15.97 -11.42
CA MET A 548 -15.80 15.98 -9.97
C MET A 548 -15.37 14.64 -9.38
N GLU A 549 -14.93 14.68 -8.13
CA GLU A 549 -14.75 13.48 -7.33
C GLU A 549 -16.02 12.64 -7.35
N ARG A 550 -15.85 11.33 -7.37
CA ARG A 550 -16.99 10.42 -7.32
C ARG A 550 -17.83 10.69 -6.07
N GLU A 551 -19.13 10.86 -6.28
CA GLU A 551 -20.06 11.24 -5.22
C GLU A 551 -20.05 10.22 -4.07
N GLY A 552 -19.99 10.71 -2.84
CA GLY A 552 -20.04 9.89 -1.63
C GLY A 552 -18.70 9.29 -1.17
N GLU A 553 -17.65 9.30 -1.98
CA GLU A 553 -16.32 8.76 -1.58
C GLU A 553 -15.79 9.40 -0.28
N ARG A 554 -15.88 10.73 -0.18
CA ARG A 554 -15.43 11.45 1.02
C ARG A 554 -16.29 11.21 2.25
N GLN A 555 -17.45 10.57 2.16
CA GLN A 555 -18.27 10.30 3.33
C GLN A 555 -17.53 9.40 4.33
N GLY A 556 -16.65 8.51 3.84
CA GLY A 556 -15.88 7.60 4.68
C GLY A 556 -14.68 8.28 5.36
N GLN A 557 -14.28 9.46 4.88
CA GLN A 557 -13.15 10.19 5.40
C GLN A 557 -13.39 10.59 6.86
N GLY A 558 -12.39 10.38 7.71
CA GLY A 558 -12.54 10.69 9.12
C GLY A 558 -11.44 10.13 10.01
N GLU A 559 -11.68 10.23 11.30
CA GLU A 559 -10.76 9.72 12.30
C GLU A 559 -10.90 8.20 12.44
N ALA A 560 -9.79 7.50 12.65
CA ALA A 560 -9.79 6.10 13.04
C ALA A 560 -9.28 5.95 14.48
N TYR A 561 -9.71 4.89 15.15
CA TYR A 561 -9.08 4.40 16.37
C TYR A 561 -7.72 3.76 16.02
N PRO A 562 -6.74 3.71 16.95
CA PRO A 562 -5.59 2.83 16.81
C PRO A 562 -6.06 1.38 16.67
N PHE A 563 -5.55 0.71 15.66
CA PHE A 563 -6.05 -0.57 15.20
C PHE A 563 -4.94 -1.62 15.12
N GLN A 564 -5.38 -2.86 14.97
CA GLN A 564 -4.53 -4.04 14.92
C GLN A 564 -4.43 -4.59 13.49
N ILE A 565 -3.39 -5.36 13.26
CA ILE A 565 -3.19 -6.14 12.04
C ILE A 565 -3.45 -7.60 12.40
N PRO A 566 -4.62 -8.17 12.06
CA PRO A 566 -4.89 -9.59 12.27
C PRO A 566 -4.13 -10.45 11.26
N LEU A 567 -3.53 -11.55 11.72
CA LEU A 567 -2.76 -12.46 10.89
C LEU A 567 -3.58 -13.02 9.73
N ARG A 568 -4.85 -13.35 9.95
CA ARG A 568 -5.73 -13.86 8.87
C ARG A 568 -6.03 -12.85 7.76
N ALA A 569 -5.75 -11.54 7.97
CA ALA A 569 -5.78 -10.56 6.88
C ALA A 569 -4.56 -10.65 5.95
N MET A 570 -3.49 -11.29 6.40
CA MET A 570 -2.24 -11.44 5.65
C MET A 570 -2.15 -12.79 4.94
N ILE A 571 -3.12 -13.70 5.18
CA ILE A 571 -3.10 -15.06 4.63
C ILE A 571 -4.09 -15.14 3.47
N PRO A 572 -3.62 -15.30 2.22
CA PRO A 572 -4.48 -15.41 1.06
C PRO A 572 -5.18 -16.76 0.99
N GLN A 573 -6.26 -16.82 0.23
CA GLN A 573 -6.86 -18.10 -0.16
C GLN A 573 -6.01 -18.79 -1.24
N LYS A 574 -6.11 -20.13 -1.29
CA LYS A 574 -5.53 -21.02 -2.33
C LYS A 574 -4.01 -21.24 -2.32
N ILE A 575 -3.22 -20.41 -1.63
CA ILE A 575 -1.75 -20.56 -1.57
C ILE A 575 -1.28 -20.49 -0.12
N ASP A 576 -0.57 -21.51 0.34
CA ASP A 576 -0.33 -21.80 1.75
C ASP A 576 1.02 -21.29 2.24
N ASN A 577 1.97 -21.13 1.32
CA ASN A 577 3.30 -20.56 1.58
C ASN A 577 3.46 -19.11 1.07
N LEU A 578 2.35 -18.39 0.92
CA LEU A 578 2.30 -16.98 0.54
C LEU A 578 1.78 -16.13 1.71
N LEU A 579 2.50 -15.07 2.04
CA LEU A 579 2.06 -14.04 2.98
C LEU A 579 1.93 -12.70 2.25
N ILE A 580 0.85 -11.99 2.54
CA ILE A 580 0.59 -10.66 1.98
C ILE A 580 0.97 -9.60 3.00
N ALA A 581 1.75 -8.61 2.55
CA ALA A 581 2.12 -7.44 3.31
C ALA A 581 1.68 -6.15 2.58
N GLY A 582 1.86 -5.01 3.26
CA GLY A 582 1.55 -3.68 2.72
C GLY A 582 0.05 -3.46 2.46
N LYS A 583 -0.26 -2.70 1.40
CA LYS A 583 -1.61 -2.23 1.05
C LYS A 583 -2.56 -3.33 0.56
N SER A 584 -2.01 -4.51 0.33
CA SER A 584 -2.70 -5.62 -0.32
C SER A 584 -3.31 -6.63 0.63
N ILE A 585 -3.12 -6.46 1.95
CA ILE A 585 -3.80 -7.27 2.96
C ILE A 585 -5.33 -7.19 2.83
N ALA A 586 -6.02 -8.11 3.49
CA ALA A 586 -7.48 -8.15 3.50
C ALA A 586 -8.08 -7.00 4.30
N ALA A 587 -8.31 -5.89 3.61
CA ALA A 587 -9.02 -4.72 4.10
C ALA A 587 -10.07 -4.30 3.08
N SER A 588 -11.15 -3.67 3.54
CA SER A 588 -12.08 -2.98 2.65
C SER A 588 -11.47 -1.68 2.10
N HIS A 589 -12.11 -1.09 1.09
CA HIS A 589 -11.71 0.18 0.48
C HIS A 589 -11.59 1.29 1.52
N VAL A 590 -12.57 1.39 2.44
CA VAL A 590 -12.56 2.40 3.50
C VAL A 590 -11.49 2.14 4.54
N ALA A 591 -11.35 0.88 4.99
CA ALA A 591 -10.29 0.55 5.95
C ALA A 591 -8.89 0.75 5.34
N ALA A 592 -8.69 0.37 4.08
CA ALA A 592 -7.41 0.47 3.37
C ALA A 592 -6.87 1.90 3.31
N ALA A 593 -7.73 2.92 3.31
CA ALA A 593 -7.31 4.31 3.36
C ALA A 593 -6.52 4.67 4.65
N ALA A 594 -6.67 3.90 5.73
CA ALA A 594 -5.87 4.01 6.94
C ALA A 594 -4.71 2.98 7.00
N TYR A 595 -4.87 1.81 6.36
CA TYR A 595 -3.86 0.73 6.28
C TYR A 595 -2.91 0.91 5.07
N ARG A 596 -2.32 2.10 4.92
CA ARG A 596 -1.40 2.39 3.79
C ARG A 596 -0.19 3.26 4.11
N VAL A 597 -0.10 3.81 5.32
CA VAL A 597 0.94 4.79 5.69
C VAL A 597 2.21 4.14 6.23
N HIS A 598 3.29 4.91 6.31
CA HIS A 598 4.65 4.42 6.58
C HIS A 598 4.78 3.54 7.82
N SER A 599 4.16 3.91 8.95
CA SER A 599 4.25 3.14 10.19
C SER A 599 3.52 1.81 10.11
N PHE A 600 2.34 1.79 9.46
CA PHE A 600 1.58 0.57 9.21
C PHE A 600 2.35 -0.36 8.27
N GLU A 601 2.87 0.16 7.15
CA GLU A 601 3.65 -0.59 6.17
C GLU A 601 4.84 -1.30 6.82
N TRP A 602 5.58 -0.61 7.67
CA TRP A 602 6.65 -1.26 8.43
C TRP A 602 6.10 -2.34 9.36
N SER A 603 5.02 -2.06 10.10
CA SER A 603 4.45 -3.02 11.05
C SER A 603 3.96 -4.30 10.40
N VAL A 604 3.25 -4.23 9.27
CA VAL A 604 2.78 -5.41 8.54
C VAL A 604 3.95 -6.18 7.91
N GLY A 605 4.98 -5.48 7.44
CA GLY A 605 6.18 -6.10 6.90
C GLY A 605 6.99 -6.85 7.97
N ALA A 606 7.18 -6.24 9.14
CA ALA A 606 7.84 -6.86 10.27
C ALA A 606 7.09 -8.12 10.75
N ALA A 607 5.75 -8.05 10.77
CA ALA A 607 4.90 -9.19 11.03
C ALA A 607 5.11 -10.30 9.97
N ALA A 608 5.10 -9.97 8.67
CA ALA A 608 5.27 -10.95 7.60
C ALA A 608 6.64 -11.65 7.66
N GLY A 609 7.73 -10.90 7.82
CA GLY A 609 9.08 -11.46 7.92
C GLY A 609 9.25 -12.36 9.14
N THR A 610 8.73 -11.93 10.30
CA THR A 610 8.78 -12.73 11.54
C THR A 610 7.94 -14.00 11.43
N THR A 611 6.71 -13.90 10.94
CA THR A 611 5.80 -15.04 10.74
C THR A 611 6.40 -16.06 9.78
N ALA A 612 6.92 -15.62 8.63
CA ALA A 612 7.55 -16.53 7.67
C ALA A 612 8.75 -17.27 8.27
N ALA A 613 9.62 -16.56 8.99
CA ALA A 613 10.78 -17.16 9.64
C ALA A 613 10.40 -18.11 10.78
N PHE A 614 9.33 -17.78 11.53
CA PHE A 614 8.74 -18.60 12.58
C PHE A 614 8.16 -19.88 12.00
N SER A 615 7.29 -19.78 10.99
CA SER A 615 6.68 -20.92 10.30
C SER A 615 7.70 -21.89 9.71
N LEU A 616 8.80 -21.40 9.11
CA LEU A 616 9.91 -22.27 8.68
C LEU A 616 10.60 -23.00 9.83
N LYS A 617 10.65 -22.38 11.01
CA LYS A 617 11.32 -22.97 12.18
C LYS A 617 10.44 -24.00 12.87
N THR A 618 9.14 -23.78 12.89
CA THR A 618 8.16 -24.63 13.58
C THR A 618 7.48 -25.64 12.66
N GLU A 619 7.76 -25.59 11.35
CA GLU A 619 7.17 -26.45 10.32
C GLU A 619 5.62 -26.36 10.27
N VAL A 620 5.07 -25.17 10.54
CA VAL A 620 3.62 -24.89 10.50
C VAL A 620 3.26 -23.85 9.44
N PHE A 621 2.18 -24.07 8.69
CA PHE A 621 1.64 -23.08 7.79
C PHE A 621 0.98 -21.93 8.56
N PRO A 622 1.06 -20.69 8.04
CA PRO A 622 0.41 -19.55 8.67
C PRO A 622 -1.10 -19.74 8.92
N TYR A 623 -1.80 -20.50 8.08
CA TYR A 623 -3.25 -20.73 8.26
C TYR A 623 -3.57 -21.63 9.46
N GLU A 624 -2.64 -22.50 9.87
CA GLU A 624 -2.76 -23.37 11.05
C GLU A 624 -2.56 -22.59 12.37
N LEU A 625 -2.22 -21.30 12.29
CA LEU A 625 -2.14 -20.41 13.45
C LEU A 625 -3.48 -19.72 13.75
N VAL A 626 -4.49 -19.92 12.89
CA VAL A 626 -5.74 -19.16 12.91
C VAL A 626 -6.98 -20.01 12.55
N ASP A 627 -6.86 -21.32 12.48
CA ASP A 627 -7.93 -22.21 12.00
C ASP A 627 -8.98 -22.54 13.06
N ASP A 628 -8.63 -22.46 14.36
CA ASP A 628 -9.54 -22.68 15.48
C ASP A 628 -10.01 -21.39 16.17
N LEU A 629 -9.79 -20.21 15.56
CA LEU A 629 -10.33 -18.95 16.10
C LEU A 629 -11.85 -19.01 16.30
N PRO A 630 -12.42 -18.39 17.36
CA PRO A 630 -11.77 -17.55 18.37
C PRO A 630 -11.25 -18.34 19.58
N TYR A 631 -11.12 -19.67 19.49
CA TYR A 631 -10.51 -20.46 20.54
C TYR A 631 -9.01 -20.18 20.66
N ARG A 632 -8.41 -20.67 21.74
CA ARG A 632 -7.02 -20.44 22.06
C ARG A 632 -6.12 -21.21 21.09
N GLU A 633 -5.15 -20.51 20.53
CA GLU A 633 -4.15 -21.01 19.58
C GLU A 633 -2.74 -20.96 20.19
N PRO A 634 -2.22 -22.03 20.83
CA PRO A 634 -0.96 -21.97 21.56
C PRO A 634 0.25 -21.60 20.71
N ILE A 635 0.29 -22.03 19.45
CA ILE A 635 1.39 -21.74 18.53
C ILE A 635 1.34 -20.27 18.07
N LEU A 636 0.14 -19.71 17.86
CA LEU A 636 -0.04 -18.29 17.61
C LEU A 636 0.45 -17.44 18.80
N GLU A 637 0.18 -17.86 20.04
CA GLU A 637 0.69 -17.19 21.24
C GLU A 637 2.23 -17.22 21.33
N GLU A 638 2.89 -18.22 20.77
CA GLU A 638 4.35 -18.26 20.64
C GLU A 638 4.86 -17.24 19.61
N LEU A 639 4.20 -17.14 18.46
CA LEU A 639 4.50 -16.11 17.45
C LEU A 639 4.30 -14.69 18.02
N GLN A 640 3.21 -14.46 18.74
CA GLN A 640 2.92 -13.17 19.37
C GLN A 640 3.99 -12.78 20.40
N ARG A 641 4.40 -13.73 21.26
CA ARG A 641 5.51 -13.51 22.19
C ARG A 641 6.84 -13.24 21.47
N LEU A 642 7.10 -13.90 20.34
CA LEU A 642 8.29 -13.64 19.53
C LEU A 642 8.27 -12.20 18.98
N LEU A 643 7.16 -11.76 18.39
CA LEU A 643 6.99 -10.39 17.89
C LEU A 643 7.25 -9.36 18.99
N GLU A 644 6.64 -9.53 20.16
CA GLU A 644 6.84 -8.63 21.30
C GLU A 644 8.30 -8.66 21.81
N SER A 645 8.93 -9.85 21.86
CA SER A 645 10.34 -9.97 22.25
C SER A 645 11.30 -9.31 21.27
N ASN A 646 10.93 -9.26 19.99
CA ASN A 646 11.62 -8.50 18.95
C ASN A 646 11.34 -6.99 19.05
N ASN A 647 10.52 -6.53 20.00
CA ASN A 647 10.03 -5.16 20.13
C ASN A 647 9.22 -4.70 18.90
N ASN A 648 8.45 -5.61 18.34
CA ASN A 648 7.44 -5.34 17.32
C ASN A 648 6.06 -5.38 18.00
N PRO A 649 5.46 -4.22 18.30
CA PRO A 649 4.23 -4.17 19.08
C PRO A 649 3.05 -4.74 18.29
N ILE A 650 2.27 -5.59 18.94
CA ILE A 650 1.04 -6.20 18.40
C ILE A 650 -0.23 -5.59 19.01
N LEU A 651 -0.09 -4.81 20.08
CA LEU A 651 -1.17 -4.15 20.82
C LEU A 651 -0.74 -2.76 21.24
N PHE A 652 -1.65 -1.78 21.17
CA PHE A 652 -1.44 -0.48 21.81
C PHE A 652 -1.56 -0.59 23.34
N PRO A 653 -0.79 0.17 24.13
CA PRO A 653 -0.83 0.11 25.60
C PRO A 653 -2.24 0.34 26.13
N GLY A 654 -2.72 -0.43 27.12
CA GLY A 654 -4.06 -0.23 27.70
C GLY A 654 -5.24 -0.73 26.85
N MET A 655 -4.99 -1.26 25.65
CA MET A 655 -6.01 -1.92 24.84
C MET A 655 -6.40 -3.25 25.49
N SER A 656 -7.68 -3.42 25.83
CA SER A 656 -8.20 -4.61 26.49
C SER A 656 -9.62 -4.93 26.00
N ILE A 657 -9.99 -6.20 25.99
CA ILE A 657 -11.38 -6.60 25.71
C ILE A 657 -12.36 -6.02 26.75
N PHE A 658 -11.88 -5.72 27.95
CA PHE A 658 -12.65 -5.13 29.04
C PHE A 658 -12.68 -3.60 29.03
N ASN A 659 -11.76 -2.95 28.30
CA ASN A 659 -11.79 -1.51 28.05
C ASN A 659 -12.58 -1.25 26.76
N GLN A 660 -13.77 -0.67 26.86
CA GLN A 660 -14.63 -0.41 25.70
C GLN A 660 -14.58 1.04 25.19
N SER A 661 -13.85 1.92 25.89
CA SER A 661 -13.86 3.38 25.68
C SER A 661 -12.49 3.91 25.24
N TRP A 662 -12.50 4.77 24.22
CA TRP A 662 -11.32 5.48 23.73
C TRP A 662 -10.93 6.60 24.69
N GLU A 663 -11.92 7.29 25.26
CA GLU A 663 -11.69 8.32 26.27
C GLU A 663 -11.05 7.74 27.53
N ASP A 664 -11.35 6.49 27.88
CA ASP A 664 -10.71 5.80 29.01
C ASP A 664 -9.31 5.25 28.66
N TRP A 665 -9.01 5.13 27.36
CA TRP A 665 -7.71 4.71 26.86
C TRP A 665 -6.70 5.87 26.74
N GLN A 666 -7.17 7.06 26.35
CA GLN A 666 -6.37 8.30 26.25
C GLN A 666 -5.90 8.77 27.63
#